data_AF-A0A8I1WKL8-F1
#
_entry.id   AF-A0A8I1WKL8-F1
#
_cell.length_a   1.000
_cell.length_b   1.000
_cell.length_c   1.000
_cell.angle_alpha   90.00
_cell.angle_beta   90.00
_cell.angle_gamma   90.00
#
_symmetry.space_group_name_H-M   'P 1'
#
loop_
_entity.id
_entity.type
_entity.pdbx_description
1 polymer ?
#
loop_
_entity_poly.entity_id
_entity_poly.type
_entity_poly.pdbx_seq_one_letter_code
_entity_poly.pdbx_strand_id
1 'polypeptide(L)'
;MNKIYKVIWSKVRNCYVAVSEIAKRNGKDRTSVTGGAAGSRQAARVLCALLLGAYLTAGYSMPVAWGTPAGDGALIQGTYPQPGTVADGSYASVWGYGSFSNPLIAKGDYSTAFGFGTRAYGNGATAWGDGAWAGVNDSTKVEGVYATAWGHSSKATGDYSTAWGYSTQATGAYATAWGGSSSHRGGYATAAASTAFGEITSASAEMTTAFGYKTTANTEGSTAWGVNTTAGKKMISDTEYSGKYATAWGNSSIASGDYATAWGGWSDSGYIGGTASGTGATAWGTKTSASGNLATAWGEGTEASGTYNSTAWGYGSKAYTNGATAWGDHTEAGKSSDTDNSKYATAWGSYSKAYGKYSTAFGGDGTDSTMSVANAANSLAALGGVTESSATNSAAIGKGATASLADTVALGSGSVASRANYATTNYKAYLNEDDSKTSSVWRSTHNAIAVGDDSTVTRQITGVAAGSADTDAVNVAQLKAAATGGGTAYTAGDGIAIDDTTKAISVKANTGDSGDFKFDSGTLNLKKDGAVATGNTGVVTGGTVFTAIQTETRVASDGNYIQAAKSAAQNLTALDTQVKTNADAIAGKADKATTLTGYGITDAAMLNASNINVTTWASKLGTGTVTSSSANLITGKTVYTEVRPANDGTYVKTANTTAANLTALDNQVKANADALAGKADSTTVYSKSDMDTKLNAKADASNVYTKAEADTKLNAKANAADVYTKTETDSTFAKKSDVYTKSDVDTKLNTKADKDSVYTKTETDTKLNTKADKDSVYTKTETDTKLNTKADKDSVYTKTETDTKLNAKADASNVYSKSDVDTKLDTKADKTELATVKTAADTAKSTAETAKTTADAAKAAVDTIADTEKINTLVTDVDTLKANEGGEVAAPGEVKANKNVTGEKVYNYLNGEALALGANSNRIAMGGGSSATGTQSIAIGFGNTVSGANSGAFGDPNTITGTGSYAVGNNNTIGGNNTFVLGSNVTANVDNAVVLGNKSTAEADAVSVGSAGGERQIKHVADGRDDTDAVNKRQMDAAIDNAVGNNMVEMSHRISDMDNRINKVGAGAAALAALHPIDTDDKFTMGLGYGHYHSANAMAMGLFYRPTEKVMFSVGGAFGNGENMINAGISFALDKGKGFGTSKAAMARKIAAQGEEIQSLKAENAEIKEQNAKLAERLAAIEAKLGK
;
A
#
# COMPACT_ATOMS: atom_id res chain seq x y z
N MET A 1 -64.31 -9.66 27.91
CA MET A 1 -64.02 -10.69 28.93
C MET A 1 -62.52 -10.71 29.15
N ASN A 2 -62.01 -10.29 30.30
CA ASN A 2 -60.56 -10.31 30.54
C ASN A 2 -60.16 -11.69 31.05
N LYS A 3 -59.37 -12.44 30.27
CA LYS A 3 -58.67 -13.64 30.72
C LYS A 3 -57.23 -13.28 31.00
N ILE A 4 -56.78 -13.50 32.23
CA ILE A 4 -55.39 -13.33 32.64
C ILE A 4 -54.64 -14.61 32.28
N TYR A 5 -53.48 -14.47 31.64
CA TYR A 5 -52.60 -15.58 31.27
C TYR A 5 -51.31 -15.49 32.09
N LYS A 6 -50.71 -16.63 32.41
CA LYS A 6 -49.36 -16.70 32.99
C LYS A 6 -48.38 -17.31 32.00
N VAL A 7 -47.18 -16.77 32.01
CA VAL A 7 -46.06 -17.17 31.14
C VAL A 7 -45.11 -18.05 31.95
N ILE A 8 -44.72 -19.20 31.40
CA ILE A 8 -43.87 -20.19 32.06
C ILE A 8 -42.78 -20.70 31.11
N TRP A 9 -41.59 -20.96 31.64
CA TRP A 9 -40.45 -21.43 30.87
C TRP A 9 -40.55 -22.92 30.54
N SER A 10 -40.51 -23.29 29.26
CA SER A 10 -40.54 -24.68 28.82
C SER A 10 -39.13 -25.21 28.56
N LYS A 11 -38.62 -26.04 29.49
CA LYS A 11 -37.30 -26.71 29.35
C LYS A 11 -37.16 -27.59 28.10
N VAL A 12 -38.26 -27.98 27.44
CA VAL A 12 -38.24 -28.81 26.22
C VAL A 12 -38.21 -27.96 24.94
N ARG A 13 -38.64 -26.69 25.00
CA ARG A 13 -38.60 -25.75 23.85
C ARG A 13 -37.59 -24.61 24.01
N ASN A 14 -36.94 -24.53 25.18
CA ASN A 14 -35.96 -23.51 25.57
C ASN A 14 -36.46 -22.06 25.39
N CYS A 15 -37.75 -21.84 25.66
CA CYS A 15 -38.41 -20.55 25.54
C CYS A 15 -39.58 -20.39 26.55
N TYR A 16 -40.04 -19.16 26.73
CA TYR A 16 -41.23 -18.84 27.50
C TYR A 16 -42.51 -19.13 26.69
N VAL A 17 -43.50 -19.77 27.33
CA VAL A 17 -44.77 -20.16 26.72
C VAL A 17 -45.93 -19.66 27.59
N ALA A 18 -46.94 -19.04 26.97
CA ALA A 18 -48.18 -18.70 27.66
C ALA A 18 -49.09 -19.93 27.75
N VAL A 19 -49.60 -20.25 28.93
CA VAL A 19 -50.53 -21.37 29.16
C VAL A 19 -51.73 -20.88 29.95
N SER A 20 -52.94 -21.27 29.52
CA SER A 20 -54.17 -20.93 30.25
C SER A 20 -54.33 -21.83 31.48
N GLU A 21 -54.41 -21.23 32.66
CA GLU A 21 -54.61 -21.95 33.92
C GLU A 21 -56.07 -22.45 34.03
N ILE A 22 -56.26 -23.78 34.01
CA ILE A 22 -57.54 -24.43 34.33
C ILE A 22 -57.33 -25.45 35.45
N ALA A 23 -58.19 -25.32 36.47
CA ALA A 23 -58.43 -26.25 37.57
C ALA A 23 -57.29 -26.52 38.57
N LYS A 24 -57.34 -25.81 39.71
CA LYS A 24 -57.41 -26.50 41.00
C LYS A 24 -58.75 -26.22 41.69
N ARG A 25 -59.52 -27.29 41.90
CA ARG A 25 -60.69 -27.31 42.79
C ARG A 25 -60.23 -27.53 44.23
N ASN A 26 -60.97 -26.94 45.17
CA ASN A 26 -61.35 -27.52 46.48
C ASN A 26 -62.29 -26.51 47.17
N GLY A 27 -63.48 -26.85 47.67
CA GLY A 27 -64.22 -28.09 47.55
C GLY A 27 -65.21 -28.30 48.70
N LYS A 28 -66.52 -28.36 48.40
CA LYS A 28 -67.57 -29.05 49.20
C LYS A 28 -68.87 -29.12 48.41
N ASP A 29 -69.81 -29.93 48.90
CA ASP A 29 -70.70 -30.72 48.06
C ASP A 29 -72.07 -30.12 47.69
N ARG A 30 -72.72 -30.85 46.77
CA ARG A 30 -74.04 -30.60 46.18
C ARG A 30 -75.17 -30.57 47.21
N THR A 31 -76.20 -29.77 46.91
CA THR A 31 -77.57 -30.31 46.74
C THR A 31 -78.34 -29.49 45.71
N SER A 32 -79.47 -30.03 45.23
CA SER A 32 -80.29 -29.51 44.14
C SER A 32 -81.42 -28.60 44.60
N VAL A 33 -81.96 -27.74 43.70
CA VAL A 33 -83.38 -27.71 43.26
C VAL A 33 -83.63 -26.54 42.27
N THR A 34 -84.74 -26.65 41.54
CA THR A 34 -85.22 -25.93 40.35
C THR A 34 -85.38 -24.40 40.37
N GLY A 35 -85.23 -23.79 39.18
CA GLY A 35 -86.26 -22.90 38.60
C GLY A 35 -86.08 -21.38 38.76
N GLY A 36 -86.77 -20.59 37.91
CA GLY A 36 -86.93 -19.13 38.10
C GLY A 36 -86.72 -18.25 36.87
N ALA A 37 -87.79 -18.02 36.13
CA ALA A 37 -87.98 -17.19 34.92
C ALA A 37 -87.39 -15.74 34.86
N ALA A 38 -87.43 -15.22 33.61
CA ALA A 38 -87.60 -13.81 33.19
C ALA A 38 -86.40 -12.83 33.23
N GLY A 39 -86.31 -11.97 32.20
CA GLY A 39 -85.27 -10.93 32.07
C GLY A 39 -85.05 -10.38 30.65
N SER A 40 -86.04 -9.69 30.08
CA SER A 40 -85.99 -8.72 28.95
C SER A 40 -84.84 -8.78 27.91
N ARG A 41 -85.19 -8.93 26.61
CA ARG A 41 -84.33 -8.58 25.45
C ARG A 41 -84.97 -7.47 24.60
N GLN A 42 -84.23 -6.38 24.39
CA GLN A 42 -84.41 -5.34 23.36
C GLN A 42 -83.02 -4.75 23.08
N ALA A 43 -82.63 -4.30 21.87
CA ALA A 43 -83.27 -4.41 20.56
C ALA A 43 -82.18 -4.46 19.46
N ALA A 44 -82.44 -5.14 18.33
CA ALA A 44 -81.57 -5.14 17.15
C ALA A 44 -82.33 -5.60 15.89
N ARG A 45 -83.13 -4.70 15.27
CA ARG A 45 -83.87 -4.97 14.02
C ARG A 45 -84.06 -3.70 13.17
N VAL A 46 -83.05 -3.27 12.41
CA VAL A 46 -83.20 -2.28 11.32
C VAL A 46 -82.24 -2.58 10.16
N LEU A 47 -82.66 -3.46 9.24
CA LEU A 47 -82.34 -3.39 7.79
C LEU A 47 -83.30 -4.31 7.01
N CYS A 48 -83.35 -4.18 5.68
CA CYS A 48 -84.27 -4.86 4.75
C CYS A 48 -85.75 -4.39 4.75
N ALA A 49 -85.97 -3.09 4.53
CA ALA A 49 -87.31 -2.50 4.30
C ALA A 49 -87.34 -1.44 3.17
N LEU A 50 -86.51 -1.60 2.13
CA LEU A 50 -86.49 -0.73 0.93
C LEU A 50 -86.13 -1.55 -0.32
N LEU A 51 -87.11 -2.25 -0.92
CA LEU A 51 -87.16 -2.66 -2.34
C LEU A 51 -88.40 -3.56 -2.59
N LEU A 52 -89.53 -2.95 -3.00
CA LEU A 52 -90.63 -3.52 -3.83
C LEU A 52 -91.84 -2.57 -3.80
N GLY A 53 -91.72 -1.43 -4.49
CA GLY A 53 -92.74 -0.39 -4.54
C GLY A 53 -93.30 -0.18 -5.95
N ALA A 54 -94.03 -1.14 -6.51
CA ALA A 54 -94.89 -0.96 -7.69
C ALA A 54 -95.80 -2.19 -7.94
N TYR A 55 -97.11 -2.07 -7.69
CA TYR A 55 -98.17 -2.29 -8.68
C TYR A 55 -99.55 -1.86 -8.11
N LEU A 56 -100.54 -1.73 -8.98
CA LEU A 56 -101.74 -0.90 -8.73
C LEU A 56 -102.91 -1.61 -8.02
N THR A 57 -103.59 -0.79 -7.20
CA THR A 57 -105.02 -0.80 -6.86
C THR A 57 -105.94 -1.86 -7.51
N ALA A 58 -106.48 -2.74 -6.67
CA ALA A 58 -107.84 -3.29 -6.81
C ALA A 58 -108.40 -3.62 -5.41
N GLY A 59 -109.56 -3.09 -5.05
CA GLY A 59 -110.13 -3.25 -3.71
C GLY A 59 -111.16 -4.37 -3.64
N TYR A 60 -110.83 -5.49 -2.96
CA TYR A 60 -111.80 -6.50 -2.55
C TYR A 60 -111.48 -7.04 -1.15
N SER A 61 -112.41 -6.85 -0.21
CA SER A 61 -112.36 -7.42 1.12
C SER A 61 -112.77 -8.89 1.08
N MET A 62 -111.87 -9.83 1.36
CA MET A 62 -112.17 -11.27 1.38
C MET A 62 -111.60 -11.96 2.64
N PRO A 63 -112.23 -13.05 3.14
CA PRO A 63 -111.99 -13.56 4.49
C PRO A 63 -110.74 -14.45 4.59
N VAL A 64 -110.11 -14.43 5.78
CA VAL A 64 -108.99 -15.33 6.14
C VAL A 64 -109.53 -16.72 6.48
N ALA A 65 -109.16 -17.72 5.68
CA ALA A 65 -109.40 -19.13 5.99
C ALA A 65 -108.27 -19.67 6.88
N TRP A 66 -108.60 -20.16 8.07
CA TRP A 66 -107.64 -20.71 9.03
C TRP A 66 -107.43 -22.21 8.77
N GLY A 67 -106.24 -22.59 8.31
CA GLY A 67 -105.79 -23.99 8.39
C GLY A 67 -105.54 -24.37 9.85
N THR A 68 -105.92 -25.57 10.27
CA THR A 68 -105.76 -26.04 11.65
C THR A 68 -104.27 -26.14 12.04
N PRO A 69 -103.78 -25.34 13.01
CA PRO A 69 -102.44 -25.50 13.57
C PRO A 69 -102.42 -26.72 14.49
N ALA A 70 -101.33 -27.49 14.47
CA ALA A 70 -101.18 -28.69 15.31
C ALA A 70 -100.30 -28.49 16.57
N GLY A 71 -99.70 -27.30 16.74
CA GLY A 71 -98.85 -26.96 17.89
C GLY A 71 -98.94 -25.48 18.28
N ASP A 72 -98.58 -25.18 19.53
CA ASP A 72 -98.71 -23.84 20.10
C ASP A 72 -97.88 -22.80 19.33
N GLY A 73 -98.50 -21.65 19.03
CA GLY A 73 -97.83 -20.49 18.43
C GLY A 73 -97.54 -20.58 16.91
N ALA A 74 -98.02 -21.60 16.21
CA ALA A 74 -97.83 -21.74 14.76
C ALA A 74 -98.62 -20.70 13.91
N LEU A 75 -98.08 -20.31 12.74
CA LEU A 75 -98.56 -19.17 11.94
C LEU A 75 -98.66 -19.47 10.44
N ILE A 76 -99.84 -19.27 9.85
CA ILE A 76 -100.12 -19.43 8.42
C ILE A 76 -100.47 -18.06 7.83
N GLN A 77 -99.65 -17.51 6.92
CA GLN A 77 -99.90 -16.20 6.30
C GLN A 77 -99.51 -16.18 4.81
N GLY A 78 -100.50 -16.29 3.93
CA GLY A 78 -100.32 -16.17 2.48
C GLY A 78 -101.62 -15.74 1.82
N THR A 79 -101.55 -15.23 0.58
CA THR A 79 -102.72 -14.63 -0.09
C THR A 79 -103.77 -15.67 -0.48
N TYR A 80 -103.38 -16.95 -0.66
CA TYR A 80 -104.27 -18.09 -0.82
C TYR A 80 -103.68 -19.38 -0.20
N PRO A 81 -103.93 -19.69 1.07
CA PRO A 81 -103.57 -20.98 1.68
C PRO A 81 -104.52 -22.08 1.17
N GLN A 82 -104.16 -22.72 0.07
CA GLN A 82 -104.95 -23.79 -0.55
C GLN A 82 -104.93 -25.09 0.29
N PRO A 83 -105.92 -25.99 0.14
CA PRO A 83 -105.98 -27.26 0.87
C PRO A 83 -104.69 -28.08 0.74
N GLY A 84 -104.21 -28.63 1.86
CA GLY A 84 -102.90 -29.27 1.95
C GLY A 84 -101.77 -28.37 2.46
N THR A 85 -102.02 -27.07 2.66
CA THR A 85 -101.10 -26.18 3.38
C THR A 85 -101.04 -26.56 4.86
N VAL A 86 -99.84 -26.76 5.45
CA VAL A 86 -99.66 -27.28 6.82
C VAL A 86 -98.58 -26.53 7.59
N ALA A 87 -98.87 -26.15 8.85
CA ALA A 87 -97.90 -25.73 9.86
C ALA A 87 -98.10 -26.60 11.12
N ASP A 88 -97.12 -27.47 11.41
CA ASP A 88 -97.25 -28.62 12.30
C ASP A 88 -96.02 -28.76 13.21
N GLY A 89 -96.07 -28.08 14.35
CA GLY A 89 -94.97 -27.95 15.32
C GLY A 89 -95.08 -26.63 16.08
N SER A 90 -94.50 -26.56 17.27
CA SER A 90 -94.55 -25.36 18.12
C SER A 90 -93.84 -24.20 17.43
N TYR A 91 -94.50 -23.06 17.24
CA TYR A 91 -94.00 -21.90 16.47
C TYR A 91 -93.60 -22.19 15.01
N ALA A 92 -94.14 -23.24 14.38
CA ALA A 92 -93.95 -23.49 12.94
C ALA A 92 -94.65 -22.41 12.07
N SER A 93 -94.11 -22.04 10.91
CA SER A 93 -94.75 -21.02 10.04
C SER A 93 -94.68 -21.27 8.54
N VAL A 94 -95.67 -20.77 7.79
CA VAL A 94 -95.71 -20.85 6.32
C VAL A 94 -96.16 -19.53 5.67
N TRP A 95 -95.46 -19.11 4.61
CA TRP A 95 -95.65 -17.82 3.94
C TRP A 95 -95.56 -17.91 2.40
N GLY A 96 -96.69 -17.80 1.69
CA GLY A 96 -96.68 -17.74 0.22
C GLY A 96 -97.89 -18.35 -0.48
N TYR A 97 -97.65 -19.06 -1.59
CA TYR A 97 -98.69 -19.57 -2.51
C TYR A 97 -98.55 -21.07 -2.77
N GLY A 98 -99.57 -21.86 -2.44
CA GLY A 98 -99.63 -23.29 -2.75
C GLY A 98 -100.44 -23.61 -4.00
N SER A 99 -100.23 -24.80 -4.56
CA SER A 99 -101.10 -25.42 -5.57
C SER A 99 -101.46 -26.85 -5.17
N PHE A 100 -102.50 -27.44 -5.77
CA PHE A 100 -102.88 -28.84 -5.49
C PHE A 100 -101.76 -29.85 -5.79
N SER A 101 -100.87 -29.55 -6.74
CA SER A 101 -99.67 -30.35 -7.02
C SER A 101 -98.56 -30.09 -6.00
N ASN A 102 -98.33 -28.81 -5.67
CA ASN A 102 -97.27 -28.35 -4.75
C ASN A 102 -97.86 -27.53 -3.57
N PRO A 103 -98.34 -28.18 -2.50
CA PRO A 103 -98.71 -27.52 -1.24
C PRO A 103 -97.52 -26.99 -0.44
N LEU A 104 -97.77 -25.94 0.37
CA LEU A 104 -96.82 -25.35 1.34
C LEU A 104 -96.83 -26.11 2.68
N ILE A 105 -95.67 -26.49 3.21
CA ILE A 105 -95.59 -27.30 4.44
C ILE A 105 -94.47 -26.82 5.36
N ALA A 106 -94.72 -26.72 6.66
CA ALA A 106 -93.71 -26.63 7.70
C ALA A 106 -94.04 -27.65 8.81
N LYS A 107 -93.12 -28.59 9.07
CA LYS A 107 -93.28 -29.72 10.00
C LYS A 107 -92.08 -29.78 10.96
N GLY A 108 -92.30 -29.52 12.23
CA GLY A 108 -91.28 -29.46 13.28
C GLY A 108 -91.33 -28.12 14.03
N ASP A 109 -90.94 -28.14 15.32
CA ASP A 109 -90.91 -26.95 16.15
C ASP A 109 -89.98 -25.88 15.53
N TYR A 110 -90.40 -24.62 15.49
CA TYR A 110 -89.70 -23.49 14.88
C TYR A 110 -89.37 -23.62 13.38
N SER A 111 -89.98 -24.58 12.66
CA SER A 111 -89.79 -24.71 11.20
C SER A 111 -90.46 -23.58 10.42
N THR A 112 -89.94 -23.21 9.24
CA THR A 112 -90.49 -22.13 8.40
C THR A 112 -90.37 -22.44 6.91
N ALA A 113 -91.46 -22.27 6.14
CA ALA A 113 -91.44 -22.44 4.68
C ALA A 113 -92.03 -21.23 3.95
N PHE A 114 -91.25 -20.61 3.06
CA PHE A 114 -91.61 -19.36 2.37
C PHE A 114 -91.49 -19.50 0.84
N GLY A 115 -92.53 -19.13 0.09
CA GLY A 115 -92.49 -19.02 -1.38
C GLY A 115 -93.63 -19.74 -2.11
N PHE A 116 -93.37 -20.28 -3.30
CA PHE A 116 -94.34 -21.12 -4.02
C PHE A 116 -93.98 -22.60 -3.89
N GLY A 117 -94.94 -23.43 -3.51
CA GLY A 117 -94.77 -24.88 -3.38
C GLY A 117 -93.77 -25.38 -2.32
N THR A 118 -93.29 -24.52 -1.42
CA THR A 118 -92.16 -24.81 -0.52
C THR A 118 -92.53 -25.69 0.67
N ARG A 119 -91.61 -26.56 1.07
CA ARG A 119 -91.81 -27.51 2.19
C ARG A 119 -90.61 -27.55 3.12
N ALA A 120 -90.83 -27.58 4.42
CA ALA A 120 -89.82 -27.74 5.47
C ALA A 120 -90.23 -28.86 6.42
N TYR A 121 -89.29 -29.77 6.72
CA TYR A 121 -89.44 -30.89 7.63
C TYR A 121 -88.19 -30.96 8.53
N GLY A 122 -88.37 -30.85 9.84
CA GLY A 122 -87.30 -30.84 10.85
C GLY A 122 -87.42 -29.67 11.82
N ASN A 123 -87.02 -29.85 13.08
CA ASN A 123 -87.06 -28.79 14.10
C ASN A 123 -86.03 -27.69 13.77
N GLY A 124 -86.52 -26.45 13.67
CA GLY A 124 -85.77 -25.27 13.25
C GLY A 124 -85.49 -25.17 11.74
N ALA A 125 -85.97 -26.10 10.91
CA ALA A 125 -85.67 -26.12 9.49
C ALA A 125 -86.37 -24.96 8.75
N THR A 126 -85.59 -24.15 8.03
CA THR A 126 -86.10 -23.04 7.20
C THR A 126 -85.84 -23.29 5.72
N ALA A 127 -86.88 -23.15 4.90
CA ALA A 127 -86.84 -23.27 3.44
C ALA A 127 -87.44 -22.03 2.76
N TRP A 128 -86.76 -21.48 1.74
CA TRP A 128 -87.20 -20.30 1.00
C TRP A 128 -87.00 -20.51 -0.51
N GLY A 129 -87.94 -20.04 -1.34
CA GLY A 129 -87.77 -19.95 -2.80
C GLY A 129 -88.98 -20.47 -3.59
N ASP A 130 -88.78 -20.72 -4.89
CA ASP A 130 -89.75 -21.47 -5.70
C ASP A 130 -89.41 -22.97 -5.65
N GLY A 131 -90.38 -23.83 -5.33
CA GLY A 131 -90.24 -25.28 -5.27
C GLY A 131 -89.32 -25.86 -4.18
N ALA A 132 -88.75 -25.05 -3.29
CA ALA A 132 -87.77 -25.47 -2.29
C ALA A 132 -88.37 -26.45 -1.24
N TRP A 133 -87.84 -27.67 -1.18
CA TRP A 133 -88.27 -28.74 -0.25
C TRP A 133 -87.11 -29.20 0.65
N ALA A 134 -87.06 -28.69 1.88
CA ALA A 134 -86.25 -29.20 2.97
C ALA A 134 -86.89 -30.49 3.53
N GLY A 135 -86.57 -31.65 2.95
CA GLY A 135 -87.08 -32.96 3.40
C GLY A 135 -86.67 -34.12 2.47
N VAL A 136 -87.25 -35.30 2.68
CA VAL A 136 -86.90 -36.52 1.92
C VAL A 136 -87.56 -36.60 0.54
N ASN A 137 -86.99 -35.89 -0.45
CA ASN A 137 -86.75 -36.35 -1.83
C ASN A 137 -85.95 -35.31 -2.63
N ASP A 138 -85.35 -35.71 -3.77
CA ASP A 138 -84.06 -35.21 -4.29
C ASP A 138 -83.83 -33.70 -4.56
N SER A 139 -84.86 -32.86 -4.62
CA SER A 139 -84.70 -31.46 -5.09
C SER A 139 -84.04 -30.50 -4.08
N THR A 140 -84.01 -30.82 -2.79
CA THR A 140 -83.26 -30.12 -1.72
C THR A 140 -83.26 -31.04 -0.49
N LYS A 141 -82.41 -30.82 0.52
CA LYS A 141 -82.43 -31.62 1.75
C LYS A 141 -82.08 -30.80 2.99
N VAL A 142 -82.84 -30.96 4.07
CA VAL A 142 -82.45 -30.50 5.41
C VAL A 142 -82.73 -31.63 6.39
N GLU A 143 -81.78 -31.91 7.27
CA GLU A 143 -81.89 -32.97 8.29
C GLU A 143 -81.30 -32.58 9.65
N GLY A 144 -80.34 -31.64 9.68
CA GLY A 144 -79.73 -31.18 10.93
C GLY A 144 -80.65 -30.25 11.72
N VAL A 145 -80.55 -30.29 13.05
CA VAL A 145 -81.31 -29.40 13.93
C VAL A 145 -80.83 -27.95 13.72
N TYR A 146 -81.78 -27.02 13.52
CA TYR A 146 -81.51 -25.62 13.12
C TYR A 146 -80.73 -25.44 11.81
N ALA A 147 -80.68 -26.45 10.93
CA ALA A 147 -80.03 -26.31 9.62
C ALA A 147 -80.91 -25.55 8.61
N THR A 148 -80.27 -24.87 7.66
CA THR A 148 -80.93 -24.03 6.65
C THR A 148 -80.45 -24.39 5.24
N ALA A 149 -81.36 -24.57 4.28
CA ALA A 149 -81.01 -24.79 2.88
C ALA A 149 -81.79 -23.86 1.92
N TRP A 150 -81.10 -23.34 0.91
CA TRP A 150 -81.67 -22.48 -0.13
C TRP A 150 -81.08 -22.80 -1.51
N GLY A 151 -81.92 -22.78 -2.55
CA GLY A 151 -81.52 -23.05 -3.94
C GLY A 151 -81.54 -24.53 -4.32
N HIS A 152 -81.55 -24.80 -5.62
CA HIS A 152 -81.87 -26.13 -6.19
C HIS A 152 -80.80 -27.20 -5.90
N SER A 153 -81.23 -28.41 -5.53
CA SER A 153 -80.43 -29.59 -5.15
C SER A 153 -79.49 -29.40 -3.95
N SER A 154 -79.62 -28.32 -3.18
CA SER A 154 -78.77 -28.03 -2.02
C SER A 154 -79.16 -28.83 -0.76
N LYS A 155 -78.17 -29.25 0.05
CA LYS A 155 -78.33 -30.17 1.19
C LYS A 155 -77.66 -29.66 2.47
N ALA A 156 -78.42 -29.44 3.55
CA ALA A 156 -77.93 -29.02 4.87
C ALA A 156 -78.29 -30.09 5.94
N THR A 157 -77.42 -31.10 6.11
CA THR A 157 -77.73 -32.29 6.91
C THR A 157 -77.01 -32.37 8.26
N GLY A 158 -76.07 -31.46 8.53
CA GLY A 158 -75.45 -31.36 9.85
C GLY A 158 -76.16 -30.34 10.74
N ASP A 159 -76.14 -30.52 12.07
CA ASP A 159 -76.73 -29.56 13.00
C ASP A 159 -76.13 -28.15 12.81
N TYR A 160 -76.97 -27.12 12.84
CA TYR A 160 -76.59 -25.72 12.57
C TYR A 160 -75.91 -25.47 11.20
N SER A 161 -76.02 -26.40 10.24
CA SER A 161 -75.41 -26.23 8.91
C SER A 161 -76.21 -25.30 7.98
N THR A 162 -75.52 -24.66 7.03
CA THR A 162 -76.12 -23.76 6.03
C THR A 162 -75.69 -24.16 4.63
N ALA A 163 -76.63 -24.41 3.71
CA ALA A 163 -76.35 -24.77 2.31
C ALA A 163 -77.12 -23.86 1.33
N TRP A 164 -76.44 -23.01 0.55
CA TRP A 164 -77.08 -21.98 -0.28
C TRP A 164 -76.50 -21.93 -1.71
N GLY A 165 -77.29 -22.37 -2.69
CA GLY A 165 -76.97 -22.23 -4.11
C GLY A 165 -77.46 -23.41 -4.94
N TYR A 166 -76.69 -23.80 -5.95
CA TYR A 166 -77.00 -24.95 -6.81
C TYR A 166 -76.16 -26.17 -6.42
N SER A 167 -76.81 -27.27 -6.02
CA SER A 167 -76.18 -28.55 -5.65
C SER A 167 -75.13 -28.46 -4.53
N THR A 168 -75.23 -27.48 -3.62
CA THR A 168 -74.33 -27.33 -2.47
C THR A 168 -74.59 -28.39 -1.40
N GLN A 169 -73.59 -28.78 -0.61
CA GLN A 169 -73.77 -29.80 0.44
C GLN A 169 -73.00 -29.42 1.72
N ALA A 170 -73.73 -29.01 2.76
CA ALA A 170 -73.22 -28.80 4.11
C ALA A 170 -73.67 -29.96 5.01
N THR A 171 -72.82 -30.97 5.19
CA THR A 171 -73.19 -32.22 5.91
C THR A 171 -72.57 -32.36 7.29
N GLY A 172 -71.57 -31.53 7.62
CA GLY A 172 -70.99 -31.48 8.96
C GLY A 172 -71.74 -30.53 9.90
N ALA A 173 -71.63 -30.73 11.21
CA ALA A 173 -72.16 -29.79 12.19
C ALA A 173 -71.48 -28.42 12.06
N TYR A 174 -72.25 -27.33 12.09
CA TYR A 174 -71.83 -25.95 11.81
C TYR A 174 -71.19 -25.73 10.42
N ALA A 175 -71.36 -26.66 9.47
CA ALA A 175 -70.78 -26.54 8.14
C ALA A 175 -71.53 -25.50 7.29
N THR A 176 -70.80 -24.75 6.45
CA THR A 176 -71.37 -23.73 5.55
C THR A 176 -70.98 -23.99 4.10
N ALA A 177 -71.94 -24.29 3.24
CA ALA A 177 -71.75 -24.50 1.80
C ALA A 177 -72.49 -23.42 0.99
N TRP A 178 -71.82 -22.78 0.03
CA TRP A 178 -72.36 -21.73 -0.83
C TRP A 178 -71.96 -21.93 -2.30
N GLY A 179 -72.78 -21.45 -3.23
CA GLY A 179 -72.43 -21.31 -4.66
C GLY A 179 -72.94 -22.39 -5.61
N GLY A 180 -72.22 -22.62 -6.71
CA GLY A 180 -72.62 -23.49 -7.82
C GLY A 180 -73.49 -22.80 -8.88
N SER A 181 -73.55 -23.41 -10.07
CA SER A 181 -74.31 -22.96 -11.25
C SER A 181 -75.12 -24.12 -11.85
N SER A 182 -76.07 -23.84 -12.73
CA SER A 182 -76.97 -24.88 -13.29
C SER A 182 -76.27 -26.07 -13.96
N SER A 183 -75.03 -25.89 -14.44
CA SER A 183 -74.20 -26.93 -15.07
C SER A 183 -73.24 -27.64 -14.10
N HIS A 184 -72.98 -27.09 -12.92
CA HIS A 184 -71.87 -27.53 -12.05
C HIS A 184 -72.27 -27.63 -10.58
N ARG A 185 -71.60 -28.53 -9.85
CA ARG A 185 -71.88 -28.72 -8.42
C ARG A 185 -71.34 -27.54 -7.60
N GLY A 186 -72.12 -27.04 -6.64
CA GLY A 186 -71.66 -26.02 -5.69
C GLY A 186 -70.68 -26.54 -4.63
N GLY A 187 -70.45 -25.75 -3.58
CA GLY A 187 -69.53 -26.11 -2.49
C GLY A 187 -69.96 -27.34 -1.67
N TYR A 188 -68.97 -28.12 -1.23
CA TYR A 188 -69.10 -29.29 -0.36
C TYR A 188 -68.40 -29.07 0.98
N ALA A 189 -69.16 -28.71 2.02
CA ALA A 189 -68.67 -28.55 3.39
C ALA A 189 -69.08 -29.78 4.23
N THR A 190 -68.29 -30.86 4.16
CA THR A 190 -68.75 -32.19 4.62
C THR A 190 -68.38 -32.53 6.06
N ALA A 191 -67.56 -31.71 6.72
CA ALA A 191 -67.01 -31.97 8.06
C ALA A 191 -67.35 -30.86 9.06
N ALA A 192 -67.11 -31.11 10.36
CA ALA A 192 -67.45 -30.16 11.42
C ALA A 192 -66.75 -28.80 11.23
N ALA A 193 -67.50 -27.71 11.37
CA ALA A 193 -67.07 -26.32 11.16
C ALA A 193 -66.36 -26.06 9.81
N SER A 194 -66.61 -26.88 8.78
CA SER A 194 -66.06 -26.69 7.44
C SER A 194 -66.84 -25.63 6.64
N THR A 195 -66.16 -24.88 5.77
CA THR A 195 -66.76 -23.84 4.92
C THR A 195 -66.34 -24.04 3.47
N ALA A 196 -67.29 -24.22 2.54
CA ALA A 196 -67.04 -24.40 1.11
C ALA A 196 -67.86 -23.41 0.27
N PHE A 197 -67.21 -22.45 -0.36
CA PHE A 197 -67.85 -21.38 -1.12
C PHE A 197 -67.48 -21.47 -2.60
N GLY A 198 -68.46 -21.31 -3.49
CA GLY A 198 -68.26 -21.25 -4.94
C GLY A 198 -68.63 -22.55 -5.67
N GLU A 199 -67.84 -22.91 -6.68
CA GLU A 199 -68.20 -23.95 -7.65
C GLU A 199 -67.13 -25.04 -7.73
N ILE A 200 -67.56 -26.31 -7.63
CA ILE A 200 -66.71 -27.51 -7.54
C ILE A 200 -65.69 -27.37 -6.37
N THR A 201 -66.08 -26.68 -5.29
CA THR A 201 -65.23 -26.48 -4.11
C THR A 201 -65.54 -27.50 -3.01
N SER A 202 -64.52 -27.92 -2.26
CA SER A 202 -64.65 -28.98 -1.25
C SER A 202 -63.84 -28.65 0.00
N ALA A 203 -64.50 -28.61 1.16
CA ALA A 203 -63.96 -28.46 2.49
C ALA A 203 -64.35 -29.72 3.29
N SER A 204 -63.47 -30.72 3.30
CA SER A 204 -63.84 -32.10 3.68
C SER A 204 -63.25 -32.61 4.99
N ALA A 205 -62.63 -31.74 5.79
CA ALA A 205 -62.09 -32.06 7.11
C ALA A 205 -62.43 -30.98 8.14
N GLU A 206 -62.22 -31.26 9.43
CA GLU A 206 -62.61 -30.36 10.52
C GLU A 206 -61.92 -28.98 10.40
N MET A 207 -62.69 -27.91 10.62
CA MET A 207 -62.25 -26.50 10.50
C MET A 207 -61.66 -26.11 9.13
N THR A 208 -61.97 -26.83 8.05
CA THR A 208 -61.48 -26.48 6.70
C THR A 208 -62.20 -25.31 6.05
N THR A 209 -61.50 -24.53 5.23
CA THR A 209 -62.11 -23.47 4.40
C THR A 209 -61.71 -23.63 2.93
N ALA A 210 -62.67 -23.72 2.02
CA ALA A 210 -62.47 -23.76 0.56
C ALA A 210 -63.27 -22.64 -0.12
N PHE A 211 -62.66 -21.84 -1.01
CA PHE A 211 -63.34 -20.70 -1.66
C PHE A 211 -62.91 -20.52 -3.12
N GLY A 212 -63.86 -20.52 -4.06
CA GLY A 212 -63.63 -20.08 -5.45
C GLY A 212 -64.12 -21.08 -6.50
N TYR A 213 -63.23 -21.51 -7.40
CA TYR A 213 -63.54 -22.49 -8.44
C TYR A 213 -62.58 -23.69 -8.39
N LYS A 214 -63.14 -24.89 -8.26
CA LYS A 214 -62.40 -26.16 -8.24
C LYS A 214 -61.33 -26.23 -7.12
N THR A 215 -61.61 -25.64 -5.96
CA THR A 215 -60.67 -25.53 -4.82
C THR A 215 -60.94 -26.59 -3.74
N THR A 216 -59.90 -27.26 -3.24
CA THR A 216 -60.03 -28.34 -2.26
C THR A 216 -59.25 -28.05 -0.97
N ALA A 217 -59.90 -28.10 0.18
CA ALA A 217 -59.30 -28.15 1.53
C ALA A 217 -59.69 -29.49 2.19
N ASN A 218 -58.74 -30.42 2.35
CA ASN A 218 -59.05 -31.82 2.70
C ASN A 218 -58.45 -32.35 4.02
N THR A 219 -57.75 -31.50 4.78
CA THR A 219 -57.10 -31.83 6.06
C THR A 219 -57.46 -30.83 7.16
N GLU A 220 -57.41 -31.27 8.42
CA GLU A 220 -57.69 -30.46 9.62
C GLU A 220 -57.13 -29.03 9.53
N GLY A 221 -58.00 -28.02 9.66
CA GLY A 221 -57.63 -26.60 9.66
C GLY A 221 -57.09 -26.04 8.33
N SER A 222 -57.09 -26.80 7.24
CA SER A 222 -56.55 -26.34 5.95
C SER A 222 -57.46 -25.31 5.24
N THR A 223 -56.84 -24.36 4.54
CA THR A 223 -57.51 -23.27 3.85
C THR A 223 -57.08 -23.21 2.38
N ALA A 224 -58.01 -23.38 1.43
CA ALA A 224 -57.78 -23.31 0.00
C ALA A 224 -58.65 -22.22 -0.66
N TRP A 225 -58.06 -21.29 -1.40
CA TRP A 225 -58.80 -20.18 -2.03
C TRP A 225 -58.28 -19.91 -3.44
N GLY A 226 -59.17 -19.68 -4.41
CA GLY A 226 -58.85 -19.21 -5.76
C GLY A 226 -59.37 -20.11 -6.86
N VAL A 227 -58.47 -20.58 -7.74
CA VAL A 227 -58.79 -21.39 -8.92
C VAL A 227 -57.91 -22.64 -8.94
N ASN A 228 -58.52 -23.83 -8.97
CA ASN A 228 -57.83 -25.13 -9.06
C ASN A 228 -56.81 -25.36 -7.91
N THR A 229 -56.95 -24.69 -6.76
CA THR A 229 -56.02 -24.77 -5.63
C THR A 229 -56.35 -25.94 -4.70
N THR A 230 -55.32 -26.49 -4.05
CA THR A 230 -55.46 -27.61 -3.08
C THR A 230 -54.66 -27.34 -1.82
N ALA A 231 -55.33 -27.33 -0.67
CA ALA A 231 -54.71 -27.42 0.65
C ALA A 231 -55.03 -28.79 1.27
N GLY A 232 -54.01 -29.44 1.81
CA GLY A 232 -54.13 -30.81 2.31
C GLY A 232 -53.86 -31.89 1.27
N LYS A 233 -53.34 -33.03 1.75
CA LYS A 233 -53.06 -34.23 0.96
C LYS A 233 -53.65 -35.45 1.66
N LYS A 234 -54.79 -35.93 1.17
CA LYS A 234 -55.28 -37.27 1.50
C LYS A 234 -54.31 -38.32 0.93
N MET A 235 -53.58 -39.00 1.82
CA MET A 235 -52.75 -40.15 1.48
C MET A 235 -53.64 -41.40 1.28
N ILE A 236 -53.06 -42.45 0.70
CA ILE A 236 -53.80 -43.69 0.33
C ILE A 236 -54.14 -44.55 1.57
N SER A 237 -53.42 -44.37 2.68
CA SER A 237 -53.68 -45.00 3.98
C SER A 237 -54.31 -44.01 4.97
N ASP A 238 -55.47 -44.34 5.55
CA ASP A 238 -56.23 -43.47 6.46
C ASP A 238 -55.53 -43.11 7.80
N THR A 239 -54.31 -43.62 8.04
CA THR A 239 -53.52 -43.36 9.25
C THR A 239 -52.62 -42.12 9.18
N GLU A 240 -52.32 -41.59 8.00
CA GLU A 240 -51.40 -40.43 7.84
C GLU A 240 -51.99 -39.37 6.88
N TYR A 241 -52.67 -38.37 7.44
CA TYR A 241 -53.05 -37.16 6.71
C TYR A 241 -51.94 -36.12 6.83
N SER A 242 -51.49 -35.54 5.72
CA SER A 242 -50.47 -34.48 5.69
C SER A 242 -51.01 -33.23 5.02
N GLY A 243 -50.62 -32.06 5.51
CA GLY A 243 -51.20 -30.77 5.15
C GLY A 243 -52.18 -30.21 6.19
N LYS A 244 -52.09 -30.63 7.46
CA LYS A 244 -52.86 -29.97 8.54
C LYS A 244 -52.47 -28.50 8.63
N TYR A 245 -53.43 -27.60 8.80
CA TYR A 245 -53.24 -26.14 8.82
C TYR A 245 -52.53 -25.57 7.58
N ALA A 246 -52.49 -26.31 6.46
CA ALA A 246 -51.91 -25.84 5.21
C ALA A 246 -52.79 -24.77 4.54
N THR A 247 -52.16 -23.79 3.89
CA THR A 247 -52.85 -22.66 3.23
C THR A 247 -52.45 -22.58 1.75
N ALA A 248 -53.41 -22.70 0.83
CA ALA A 248 -53.19 -22.60 -0.61
C ALA A 248 -54.04 -21.48 -1.21
N TRP A 249 -53.42 -20.50 -1.89
CA TRP A 249 -54.11 -19.32 -2.40
C TRP A 249 -53.67 -18.98 -3.83
N GLY A 250 -54.59 -18.61 -4.73
CA GLY A 250 -54.26 -18.12 -6.08
C GLY A 250 -54.72 -19.05 -7.21
N ASN A 251 -53.86 -19.38 -8.17
CA ASN A 251 -54.16 -20.30 -9.27
C ASN A 251 -53.27 -21.55 -9.21
N SER A 252 -53.86 -22.76 -9.32
CA SER A 252 -53.18 -24.06 -9.30
C SER A 252 -52.18 -24.29 -8.15
N SER A 253 -52.36 -23.61 -7.02
CA SER A 253 -51.44 -23.67 -5.88
C SER A 253 -51.70 -24.91 -5.03
N ILE A 254 -50.65 -25.59 -4.58
CA ILE A 254 -50.75 -26.84 -3.82
C ILE A 254 -49.98 -26.71 -2.50
N ALA A 255 -50.67 -26.71 -1.36
CA ALA A 255 -50.07 -26.75 -0.03
C ALA A 255 -50.35 -28.12 0.62
N SER A 256 -49.38 -29.02 0.60
CA SER A 256 -49.56 -30.44 0.98
C SER A 256 -48.78 -30.89 2.21
N GLY A 257 -47.87 -30.07 2.75
CA GLY A 257 -47.17 -30.33 4.00
C GLY A 257 -47.86 -29.64 5.19
N ASP A 258 -47.70 -30.16 6.41
CA ASP A 258 -48.32 -29.55 7.60
C ASP A 258 -47.82 -28.11 7.80
N TYR A 259 -48.71 -27.16 8.05
CA TYR A 259 -48.44 -25.72 8.11
C TYR A 259 -47.83 -25.11 6.82
N ALA A 260 -47.82 -25.83 5.70
CA ALA A 260 -47.26 -25.33 4.44
C ALA A 260 -48.13 -24.21 3.85
N THR A 261 -47.51 -23.22 3.22
CA THR A 261 -48.18 -22.10 2.55
C THR A 261 -47.81 -22.05 1.08
N ALA A 262 -48.79 -22.14 0.18
CA ALA A 262 -48.61 -22.06 -1.26
C ALA A 262 -49.40 -20.88 -1.85
N TRP A 263 -48.73 -20.00 -2.60
CA TRP A 263 -49.35 -18.84 -3.26
C TRP A 263 -49.05 -18.87 -4.75
N GLY A 264 -50.07 -18.90 -5.61
CA GLY A 264 -49.94 -19.03 -7.06
C GLY A 264 -50.31 -17.74 -7.80
N GLY A 265 -49.36 -17.19 -8.55
CA GLY A 265 -49.61 -16.02 -9.40
C GLY A 265 -50.57 -16.32 -10.57
N TRP A 266 -51.16 -15.27 -11.16
CA TRP A 266 -51.75 -15.35 -12.49
C TRP A 266 -50.63 -15.22 -13.54
N SER A 267 -50.59 -16.12 -14.51
CA SER A 267 -49.68 -16.03 -15.65
C SER A 267 -50.30 -16.62 -16.92
N ASP A 268 -50.10 -15.95 -18.05
CA ASP A 268 -50.63 -16.38 -19.35
C ASP A 268 -49.95 -17.67 -19.87
N SER A 269 -48.81 -18.06 -19.30
CA SER A 269 -48.01 -19.21 -19.74
C SER A 269 -48.52 -20.59 -19.26
N GLY A 270 -49.64 -20.64 -18.52
CA GLY A 270 -50.30 -21.89 -18.13
C GLY A 270 -50.43 -22.13 -16.62
N TYR A 271 -51.35 -23.04 -16.28
CA TYR A 271 -51.93 -23.25 -14.94
C TYR A 271 -50.98 -23.90 -13.90
N ILE A 272 -49.84 -23.29 -13.57
CA ILE A 272 -48.86 -23.83 -12.60
C ILE A 272 -48.51 -22.80 -11.51
N GLY A 273 -49.20 -22.92 -10.37
CA GLY A 273 -48.90 -22.13 -9.16
C GLY A 273 -47.78 -22.75 -8.31
N GLY A 274 -47.47 -22.09 -7.18
CA GLY A 274 -46.53 -22.61 -6.20
C GLY A 274 -46.98 -23.93 -5.55
N THR A 275 -46.03 -24.82 -5.29
CA THR A 275 -46.22 -26.11 -4.60
C THR A 275 -45.39 -26.16 -3.32
N ALA A 276 -46.02 -26.17 -2.15
CA ALA A 276 -45.37 -26.28 -0.85
C ALA A 276 -45.70 -27.64 -0.22
N SER A 277 -44.74 -28.57 -0.22
CA SER A 277 -44.98 -29.96 0.20
C SER A 277 -44.23 -30.42 1.45
N GLY A 278 -43.23 -29.68 1.91
CA GLY A 278 -42.57 -29.94 3.20
C GLY A 278 -43.32 -29.32 4.38
N THR A 279 -43.07 -29.81 5.59
CA THR A 279 -43.71 -29.27 6.80
C THR A 279 -43.21 -27.85 7.08
N GLY A 280 -44.12 -26.89 7.15
CA GLY A 280 -43.85 -25.45 7.29
C GLY A 280 -43.22 -24.81 6.05
N ALA A 281 -43.26 -25.48 4.89
CA ALA A 281 -42.69 -24.95 3.65
C ALA A 281 -43.53 -23.80 3.08
N THR A 282 -42.89 -22.82 2.43
CA THR A 282 -43.55 -21.68 1.78
C THR A 282 -43.16 -21.62 0.30
N ALA A 283 -44.13 -21.72 -0.62
CA ALA A 283 -43.92 -21.61 -2.06
C ALA A 283 -44.77 -20.46 -2.65
N TRP A 284 -44.14 -19.39 -3.12
CA TRP A 284 -44.84 -18.16 -3.55
C TRP A 284 -44.46 -17.78 -4.98
N GLY A 285 -45.41 -17.88 -5.93
CA GLY A 285 -45.29 -17.38 -7.29
C GLY A 285 -45.72 -18.39 -8.35
N THR A 286 -45.01 -18.41 -9.49
CA THR A 286 -45.32 -19.27 -10.65
C THR A 286 -44.30 -20.40 -10.76
N LYS A 287 -44.76 -21.63 -10.96
CA LYS A 287 -43.89 -22.82 -11.09
C LYS A 287 -42.91 -23.03 -9.90
N THR A 288 -43.17 -22.44 -8.74
CA THR A 288 -42.28 -22.54 -7.57
C THR A 288 -42.51 -23.82 -6.77
N SER A 289 -41.47 -24.37 -6.16
CA SER A 289 -41.55 -25.61 -5.39
C SER A 289 -40.76 -25.51 -4.09
N ALA A 290 -41.41 -25.71 -2.95
CA ALA A 290 -40.79 -25.79 -1.62
C ALA A 290 -41.11 -27.16 -1.01
N SER A 291 -40.22 -28.13 -1.20
CA SER A 291 -40.44 -29.53 -0.82
C SER A 291 -39.68 -29.98 0.43
N GLY A 292 -38.66 -29.24 0.85
CA GLY A 292 -37.99 -29.44 2.15
C GLY A 292 -38.82 -28.91 3.34
N ASN A 293 -38.55 -29.42 4.54
CA ASN A 293 -39.16 -28.89 5.77
C ASN A 293 -38.65 -27.48 6.06
N LEU A 294 -39.55 -26.55 6.39
CA LEU A 294 -39.27 -25.12 6.54
C LEU A 294 -38.59 -24.49 5.31
N ALA A 295 -38.71 -25.11 4.14
CA ALA A 295 -38.13 -24.60 2.91
C ALA A 295 -38.93 -23.40 2.37
N THR A 296 -38.26 -22.42 1.79
CA THR A 296 -38.89 -21.22 1.21
C THR A 296 -38.50 -21.06 -0.25
N ALA A 297 -39.46 -21.06 -1.17
CA ALA A 297 -39.26 -20.85 -2.59
C ALA A 297 -40.14 -19.68 -3.09
N TRP A 298 -39.55 -18.60 -3.59
CA TRP A 298 -40.29 -17.38 -3.97
C TRP A 298 -39.85 -16.82 -5.32
N GLY A 299 -40.77 -16.64 -6.26
CA GLY A 299 -40.55 -15.96 -7.54
C GLY A 299 -41.14 -16.71 -8.73
N GLU A 300 -40.35 -16.91 -9.79
CA GLU A 300 -40.73 -17.81 -10.90
C GLU A 300 -39.74 -18.96 -11.04
N GLY A 301 -40.25 -20.20 -11.11
CA GLY A 301 -39.44 -21.40 -11.37
C GLY A 301 -38.44 -21.78 -10.28
N THR A 302 -38.54 -21.17 -9.09
CA THR A 302 -37.59 -21.39 -7.99
C THR A 302 -37.87 -22.68 -7.22
N GLU A 303 -36.83 -23.40 -6.83
CA GLU A 303 -36.92 -24.70 -6.15
C GLU A 303 -36.16 -24.71 -4.81
N ALA A 304 -36.82 -25.03 -3.70
CA ALA A 304 -36.21 -25.25 -2.39
C ALA A 304 -36.51 -26.68 -1.92
N SER A 305 -35.61 -27.61 -2.26
CA SER A 305 -35.79 -29.06 -2.10
C SER A 305 -34.85 -29.68 -1.06
N GLY A 306 -33.90 -28.92 -0.52
CA GLY A 306 -33.06 -29.34 0.59
C GLY A 306 -33.87 -29.65 1.86
N THR A 307 -33.65 -30.83 2.45
CA THR A 307 -34.52 -31.49 3.46
C THR A 307 -34.99 -30.62 4.63
N TYR A 308 -34.17 -29.66 5.06
CA TYR A 308 -34.51 -28.65 6.08
C TYR A 308 -33.95 -27.28 5.66
N ASN A 309 -34.70 -26.21 5.96
CA ASN A 309 -34.26 -24.80 5.89
C ASN A 309 -33.61 -24.38 4.55
N SER A 310 -34.00 -24.97 3.42
CA SER A 310 -33.53 -24.54 2.10
C SER A 310 -34.29 -23.28 1.64
N THR A 311 -33.61 -22.30 1.07
CA THR A 311 -34.21 -21.03 0.65
C THR A 311 -33.82 -20.69 -0.79
N ALA A 312 -34.80 -20.50 -1.67
CA ALA A 312 -34.64 -20.11 -3.06
C ALA A 312 -35.49 -18.89 -3.40
N TRP A 313 -34.89 -17.82 -3.93
CA TRP A 313 -35.62 -16.57 -4.23
C TRP A 313 -35.18 -15.98 -5.58
N GLY A 314 -36.13 -15.63 -6.44
CA GLY A 314 -35.89 -14.87 -7.69
C GLY A 314 -36.43 -15.57 -8.94
N TYR A 315 -35.61 -15.71 -9.98
CA TYR A 315 -36.00 -16.38 -11.23
C TYR A 315 -35.11 -17.61 -11.47
N GLY A 316 -35.72 -18.80 -11.56
CA GLY A 316 -35.03 -20.06 -11.82
C GLY A 316 -34.03 -20.54 -10.75
N SER A 317 -33.88 -19.82 -9.63
CA SER A 317 -32.93 -20.11 -8.54
C SER A 317 -33.31 -21.34 -7.72
N LYS A 318 -32.31 -22.12 -7.28
CA LYS A 318 -32.53 -23.45 -6.66
C LYS A 318 -31.63 -23.72 -5.45
N ALA A 319 -32.22 -24.23 -4.37
CA ALA A 319 -31.57 -24.62 -3.13
C ALA A 319 -31.82 -26.10 -2.83
N TYR A 320 -30.92 -26.96 -3.31
CA TYR A 320 -31.13 -28.42 -3.35
C TYR A 320 -30.81 -29.16 -2.04
N THR A 321 -30.10 -28.53 -1.08
CA THR A 321 -29.56 -29.22 0.10
C THR A 321 -29.88 -28.52 1.42
N ASN A 322 -29.74 -29.23 2.54
CA ASN A 322 -30.10 -28.72 3.87
C ASN A 322 -29.34 -27.40 4.18
N GLY A 323 -30.09 -26.36 4.55
CA GLY A 323 -29.59 -25.02 4.84
C GLY A 323 -29.02 -24.24 3.64
N ALA A 324 -29.21 -24.73 2.40
CA ALA A 324 -28.74 -24.03 1.22
C ALA A 324 -29.58 -22.77 0.93
N THR A 325 -28.92 -21.69 0.49
CA THR A 325 -29.56 -20.41 0.16
C THR A 325 -29.18 -19.95 -1.24
N ALA A 326 -30.16 -19.82 -2.14
CA ALA A 326 -29.98 -19.39 -3.53
C ALA A 326 -30.83 -18.15 -3.83
N TRP A 327 -30.21 -17.03 -4.21
CA TRP A 327 -30.93 -15.76 -4.40
C TRP A 327 -30.51 -14.99 -5.66
N GLY A 328 -31.40 -14.88 -6.64
CA GLY A 328 -31.27 -13.95 -7.76
C GLY A 328 -31.80 -14.54 -9.07
N ASP A 329 -30.94 -14.70 -10.07
CA ASP A 329 -31.29 -15.24 -11.38
C ASP A 329 -30.43 -16.48 -11.68
N HIS A 330 -31.09 -17.62 -11.93
CA HIS A 330 -30.47 -18.93 -12.23
C HIS A 330 -29.36 -19.38 -11.26
N THR A 331 -29.41 -18.94 -9.99
CA THR A 331 -28.41 -19.30 -8.97
C THR A 331 -28.69 -20.70 -8.40
N GLU A 332 -27.66 -21.54 -8.24
CA GLU A 332 -27.79 -22.85 -7.60
C GLU A 332 -26.97 -22.94 -6.31
N ALA A 333 -27.62 -23.33 -5.22
CA ALA A 333 -27.00 -23.59 -3.92
C ALA A 333 -27.24 -25.05 -3.50
N GLY A 334 -26.15 -25.73 -3.18
CA GLY A 334 -26.15 -27.18 -3.03
C GLY A 334 -26.09 -27.88 -4.39
N LYS A 335 -25.76 -29.17 -4.41
CA LYS A 335 -25.77 -29.99 -5.63
C LYS A 335 -26.83 -31.07 -5.50
N SER A 336 -27.78 -31.13 -6.43
CA SER A 336 -28.91 -32.08 -6.37
C SER A 336 -28.50 -33.56 -6.29
N SER A 337 -27.27 -33.90 -6.68
CA SER A 337 -26.71 -35.25 -6.62
C SER A 337 -25.89 -35.55 -5.36
N ASP A 338 -25.64 -34.56 -4.49
CA ASP A 338 -24.82 -34.71 -3.29
C ASP A 338 -25.43 -33.93 -2.12
N THR A 339 -26.42 -34.56 -1.48
CA THR A 339 -27.20 -33.93 -0.41
C THR A 339 -26.45 -33.74 0.90
N ASP A 340 -25.27 -34.35 1.07
CA ASP A 340 -24.48 -34.35 2.30
C ASP A 340 -23.22 -33.48 2.23
N ASN A 341 -22.46 -33.54 1.14
CA ASN A 341 -21.23 -32.75 0.96
C ASN A 341 -21.47 -31.35 0.38
N SER A 342 -22.73 -30.96 0.14
CA SER A 342 -23.11 -29.64 -0.36
C SER A 342 -23.97 -28.80 0.60
N LYS A 343 -24.13 -29.25 1.86
CA LYS A 343 -24.98 -28.57 2.88
C LYS A 343 -24.49 -27.16 3.22
N TYR A 344 -25.44 -26.26 3.54
CA TYR A 344 -25.19 -24.86 3.90
C TYR A 344 -24.44 -24.03 2.85
N ALA A 345 -24.51 -24.42 1.57
CA ALA A 345 -23.97 -23.62 0.47
C ALA A 345 -24.83 -22.36 0.23
N THR A 346 -24.19 -21.24 -0.15
CA THR A 346 -24.86 -19.95 -0.37
C THR A 346 -24.49 -19.38 -1.75
N ALA A 347 -25.47 -19.20 -2.63
CA ALA A 347 -25.30 -18.63 -3.97
C ALA A 347 -26.17 -17.38 -4.15
N TRP A 348 -25.59 -16.26 -4.61
CA TRP A 348 -26.39 -15.04 -4.85
C TRP A 348 -25.91 -14.18 -6.03
N GLY A 349 -26.85 -13.45 -6.63
CA GLY A 349 -26.63 -12.65 -7.84
C GLY A 349 -27.15 -13.35 -9.10
N SER A 350 -26.41 -13.31 -10.20
CA SER A 350 -26.79 -13.96 -11.47
C SER A 350 -25.90 -15.18 -11.73
N TYR A 351 -26.49 -16.28 -12.23
CA TYR A 351 -25.85 -17.53 -12.68
C TYR A 351 -24.72 -18.05 -11.76
N SER A 352 -24.84 -17.86 -10.44
CA SER A 352 -23.81 -18.21 -9.46
C SER A 352 -24.11 -19.56 -8.81
N LYS A 353 -23.07 -20.40 -8.63
CA LYS A 353 -23.18 -21.83 -8.29
C LYS A 353 -22.33 -22.17 -7.06
N ALA A 354 -22.95 -22.48 -5.93
CA ALA A 354 -22.28 -22.90 -4.70
C ALA A 354 -22.56 -24.39 -4.46
N TYR A 355 -21.59 -25.26 -4.75
CA TYR A 355 -21.77 -26.72 -4.74
C TYR A 355 -21.04 -27.44 -3.60
N GLY A 356 -20.07 -26.81 -2.93
CA GLY A 356 -19.40 -27.39 -1.76
C GLY A 356 -20.10 -27.09 -0.43
N LYS A 357 -19.87 -27.92 0.59
CA LYS A 357 -20.36 -27.70 1.96
C LYS A 357 -19.84 -26.37 2.50
N TYR A 358 -20.71 -25.51 3.04
CA TYR A 358 -20.36 -24.14 3.45
C TYR A 358 -19.73 -23.27 2.33
N SER A 359 -19.86 -23.64 1.05
CA SER A 359 -19.31 -22.83 -0.04
C SER A 359 -20.16 -21.58 -0.28
N THR A 360 -19.52 -20.51 -0.76
CA THR A 360 -20.18 -19.23 -1.10
C THR A 360 -19.84 -18.83 -2.52
N ALA A 361 -20.85 -18.53 -3.35
CA ALA A 361 -20.66 -18.12 -4.74
C ALA A 361 -21.48 -16.86 -5.07
N PHE A 362 -20.86 -15.80 -5.61
CA PHE A 362 -21.62 -14.60 -6.00
C PHE A 362 -21.07 -13.77 -7.15
N GLY A 363 -21.96 -13.08 -7.86
CA GLY A 363 -21.60 -12.04 -8.84
C GLY A 363 -21.07 -12.56 -10.17
N GLY A 364 -21.56 -13.70 -10.67
CA GLY A 364 -21.35 -14.08 -12.08
C GLY A 364 -22.08 -13.13 -13.04
N ASP A 365 -21.57 -12.98 -14.28
CA ASP A 365 -22.12 -12.02 -15.26
C ASP A 365 -23.14 -12.59 -16.28
N GLY A 366 -23.48 -13.88 -16.16
CA GLY A 366 -24.60 -14.50 -16.87
C GLY A 366 -24.26 -15.48 -18.00
N THR A 367 -22.98 -15.86 -18.17
CA THR A 367 -22.55 -16.88 -19.14
C THR A 367 -21.76 -18.00 -18.47
N ASP A 368 -21.71 -19.20 -19.04
CA ASP A 368 -20.97 -20.34 -18.45
C ASP A 368 -19.47 -20.04 -18.24
N SER A 369 -18.87 -19.17 -19.05
CA SER A 369 -17.47 -18.74 -18.92
C SER A 369 -17.25 -17.68 -17.84
N THR A 370 -18.30 -17.24 -17.14
CA THR A 370 -18.30 -16.07 -16.24
C THR A 370 -19.12 -16.27 -14.96
N MET A 371 -19.57 -17.50 -14.72
CA MET A 371 -20.21 -17.91 -13.47
C MET A 371 -19.23 -17.83 -12.31
N SER A 372 -19.69 -17.39 -11.15
CA SER A 372 -18.99 -17.69 -9.89
C SER A 372 -19.32 -19.12 -9.49
N VAL A 373 -18.33 -20.02 -9.44
CA VAL A 373 -18.54 -21.45 -9.15
C VAL A 373 -17.68 -21.94 -8.00
N ALA A 374 -18.28 -22.17 -6.83
CA ALA A 374 -17.59 -22.66 -5.64
C ALA A 374 -17.81 -24.18 -5.47
N ASN A 375 -16.93 -25.02 -6.03
CA ASN A 375 -17.13 -26.48 -6.01
C ASN A 375 -16.68 -27.16 -4.71
N ALA A 376 -15.67 -26.62 -4.03
CA ALA A 376 -15.08 -27.25 -2.85
C ALA A 376 -15.72 -26.82 -1.52
N ALA A 377 -15.58 -27.67 -0.50
CA ALA A 377 -16.02 -27.36 0.86
C ALA A 377 -15.27 -26.14 1.44
N ASN A 378 -16.00 -25.28 2.15
CA ASN A 378 -15.51 -24.06 2.78
C ASN A 378 -14.81 -23.11 1.78
N SER A 379 -15.27 -23.06 0.53
CA SER A 379 -14.63 -22.27 -0.54
C SER A 379 -15.47 -21.07 -1.00
N LEU A 380 -14.80 -20.03 -1.51
CA LEU A 380 -15.40 -18.78 -1.97
C LEU A 380 -15.16 -18.57 -3.48
N ALA A 381 -16.22 -18.36 -4.25
CA ALA A 381 -16.15 -17.92 -5.63
C ALA A 381 -16.84 -16.55 -5.79
N ALA A 382 -16.12 -15.54 -6.28
CA ALA A 382 -16.63 -14.18 -6.41
C ALA A 382 -16.31 -13.58 -7.78
N LEU A 383 -17.24 -12.78 -8.31
CA LEU A 383 -17.06 -11.95 -9.51
C LEU A 383 -16.63 -12.74 -10.77
N GLY A 384 -17.15 -13.96 -10.95
CA GLY A 384 -16.80 -14.87 -12.03
C GLY A 384 -15.57 -15.76 -11.79
N GLY A 385 -15.16 -15.93 -10.52
CA GLY A 385 -14.11 -16.85 -10.11
C GLY A 385 -14.60 -18.30 -9.93
N VAL A 386 -13.69 -19.26 -9.96
CA VAL A 386 -13.96 -20.70 -9.85
C VAL A 386 -13.04 -21.34 -8.81
N THR A 387 -13.61 -22.07 -7.85
CA THR A 387 -12.85 -23.02 -7.02
C THR A 387 -13.11 -24.43 -7.52
N GLU A 388 -12.06 -25.20 -7.78
CA GLU A 388 -12.18 -26.61 -8.19
C GLU A 388 -12.59 -27.49 -7.00
N SER A 389 -13.09 -28.71 -7.23
CA SER A 389 -13.58 -29.58 -6.15
C SER A 389 -12.50 -30.02 -5.15
N SER A 390 -11.23 -29.98 -5.53
CA SER A 390 -10.04 -30.20 -4.70
C SER A 390 -9.67 -29.00 -3.82
N ALA A 391 -10.23 -27.82 -4.07
CA ALA A 391 -9.78 -26.56 -3.50
C ALA A 391 -10.48 -26.22 -2.17
N THR A 392 -10.44 -27.12 -1.18
CA THR A 392 -11.05 -26.88 0.13
C THR A 392 -10.42 -25.69 0.85
N ASN A 393 -11.21 -24.89 1.57
CA ASN A 393 -10.78 -23.64 2.21
C ASN A 393 -10.23 -22.55 1.25
N SER A 394 -10.42 -22.69 -0.08
CA SER A 394 -9.87 -21.74 -1.06
C SER A 394 -10.77 -20.55 -1.37
N ALA A 395 -10.21 -19.52 -2.01
CA ALA A 395 -10.97 -18.43 -2.61
C ALA A 395 -10.53 -18.12 -4.04
N ALA A 396 -11.48 -17.86 -4.93
CA ALA A 396 -11.25 -17.39 -6.29
C ALA A 396 -12.07 -16.11 -6.54
N ILE A 397 -11.40 -14.98 -6.77
CA ILE A 397 -12.01 -13.65 -6.80
C ILE A 397 -11.65 -12.93 -8.10
N GLY A 398 -12.62 -12.84 -9.02
CA GLY A 398 -12.51 -12.17 -10.31
C GLY A 398 -12.74 -13.10 -11.50
N LYS A 399 -13.17 -12.54 -12.63
CA LYS A 399 -13.58 -13.26 -13.84
C LYS A 399 -12.49 -14.19 -14.36
N GLY A 400 -12.75 -15.49 -14.37
CA GLY A 400 -11.78 -16.52 -14.77
C GLY A 400 -10.60 -16.71 -13.79
N ALA A 401 -10.69 -16.23 -12.55
CA ALA A 401 -9.77 -16.61 -11.50
C ALA A 401 -10.05 -18.06 -11.08
N THR A 402 -9.03 -18.92 -10.97
CA THR A 402 -9.18 -20.35 -10.66
C THR A 402 -8.32 -20.76 -9.47
N ALA A 403 -8.94 -21.32 -8.43
CA ALA A 403 -8.24 -21.96 -7.32
C ALA A 403 -8.36 -23.49 -7.44
N SER A 404 -7.22 -24.18 -7.61
CA SER A 404 -7.18 -25.61 -7.95
C SER A 404 -6.83 -26.53 -6.77
N LEU A 405 -6.15 -26.00 -5.75
CA LEU A 405 -5.66 -26.76 -4.58
C LEU A 405 -6.25 -26.24 -3.27
N ALA A 406 -6.26 -27.09 -2.24
CA ALA A 406 -6.69 -26.70 -0.89
C ALA A 406 -5.89 -25.52 -0.34
N ASP A 407 -6.51 -24.69 0.51
CA ASP A 407 -5.88 -23.57 1.21
C ASP A 407 -5.19 -22.54 0.27
N THR A 408 -5.64 -22.42 -0.99
CA THR A 408 -5.13 -21.44 -1.97
C THR A 408 -6.04 -20.22 -2.13
N VAL A 409 -5.49 -19.12 -2.65
CA VAL A 409 -6.29 -17.96 -3.06
C VAL A 409 -5.88 -17.47 -4.45
N ALA A 410 -6.81 -17.43 -5.39
CA ALA A 410 -6.66 -16.80 -6.70
C ALA A 410 -7.32 -15.41 -6.69
N LEU A 411 -6.51 -14.36 -6.80
CA LEU A 411 -6.96 -12.96 -6.66
C LEU A 411 -6.75 -12.16 -7.95
N GLY A 412 -7.83 -11.64 -8.51
CA GLY A 412 -7.85 -10.92 -9.78
C GLY A 412 -8.23 -11.80 -10.97
N SER A 413 -8.86 -11.19 -11.99
CA SER A 413 -9.32 -11.88 -13.20
C SER A 413 -8.20 -12.67 -13.89
N GLY A 414 -8.45 -13.93 -14.24
CA GLY A 414 -7.46 -14.81 -14.86
C GLY A 414 -6.31 -15.29 -13.95
N SER A 415 -6.31 -15.00 -12.64
CA SER A 415 -5.30 -15.55 -11.73
C SER A 415 -5.52 -17.04 -11.48
N VAL A 416 -4.46 -17.85 -11.46
CA VAL A 416 -4.55 -19.31 -11.26
C VAL A 416 -3.71 -19.74 -10.06
N ALA A 417 -4.36 -20.21 -9.00
CA ALA A 417 -3.72 -20.70 -7.78
C ALA A 417 -3.61 -22.24 -7.82
N SER A 418 -2.58 -22.72 -8.52
CA SER A 418 -2.31 -24.15 -8.76
C SER A 418 -0.98 -24.64 -8.17
N ARG A 419 -0.16 -23.76 -7.58
CA ARG A 419 1.12 -24.12 -6.95
C ARG A 419 0.91 -24.73 -5.56
N ALA A 420 1.34 -25.98 -5.39
CA ALA A 420 1.37 -26.66 -4.10
C ALA A 420 2.45 -26.09 -3.16
N ASN A 421 2.37 -26.47 -1.88
CA ASN A 421 3.41 -26.22 -0.90
C ASN A 421 4.72 -26.95 -1.26
N TYR A 422 5.81 -26.56 -0.62
CA TYR A 422 7.14 -27.07 -0.95
C TYR A 422 7.40 -28.53 -0.50
N ALA A 423 6.38 -29.29 -0.11
CA ALA A 423 6.55 -30.61 0.52
C ALA A 423 6.58 -31.80 -0.46
N THR A 424 6.12 -31.64 -1.72
CA THR A 424 5.72 -32.80 -2.55
C THR A 424 6.33 -32.92 -3.95
N THR A 425 7.06 -31.94 -4.49
CA THR A 425 7.61 -32.01 -5.86
C THR A 425 9.00 -31.38 -6.02
N ASN A 426 9.66 -31.68 -7.14
CA ASN A 426 11.04 -31.28 -7.51
C ASN A 426 11.19 -29.77 -7.86
N TYR A 427 10.50 -28.88 -7.15
CA TYR A 427 10.62 -27.44 -7.38
C TYR A 427 11.86 -26.89 -6.67
N LYS A 428 12.92 -26.51 -7.39
CA LYS A 428 14.03 -25.75 -6.80
C LYS A 428 13.64 -24.28 -6.66
N ALA A 429 13.92 -23.68 -5.50
CA ALA A 429 13.69 -22.26 -5.31
C ALA A 429 14.73 -21.49 -6.15
N TYR A 430 14.29 -20.44 -6.84
CA TYR A 430 15.20 -19.66 -7.69
C TYR A 430 16.32 -19.05 -6.82
N LEU A 431 17.57 -19.24 -7.22
CA LEU A 431 18.80 -18.92 -6.46
C LEU A 431 19.14 -19.80 -5.24
N ASN A 432 18.39 -20.88 -4.96
CA ASN A 432 18.74 -21.81 -3.88
C ASN A 432 19.26 -23.15 -4.44
N GLU A 433 20.57 -23.22 -4.66
CA GLU A 433 21.24 -24.46 -5.11
C GLU A 433 21.36 -25.49 -3.97
N ASP A 434 21.34 -25.03 -2.71
CA ASP A 434 21.46 -25.82 -1.48
C ASP A 434 20.10 -26.35 -0.98
N ASP A 435 19.78 -27.59 -1.33
CA ASP A 435 18.55 -28.28 -0.90
C ASP A 435 18.48 -28.54 0.62
N SER A 436 19.56 -28.29 1.40
CA SER A 436 19.55 -28.45 2.86
C SER A 436 18.77 -27.34 3.59
N LYS A 437 18.46 -26.23 2.90
CA LYS A 437 17.68 -25.09 3.40
C LYS A 437 16.18 -25.45 3.54
N THR A 438 15.85 -26.21 4.58
CA THR A 438 14.50 -26.80 4.74
C THR A 438 13.50 -26.00 5.59
N SER A 439 13.89 -24.88 6.19
CA SER A 439 13.02 -24.11 7.08
C SER A 439 11.92 -23.32 6.35
N SER A 440 10.90 -22.89 7.10
CA SER A 440 9.74 -22.14 6.59
C SER A 440 10.06 -20.76 6.00
N VAL A 441 11.29 -20.26 6.18
CA VAL A 441 11.80 -19.06 5.51
C VAL A 441 12.13 -19.34 4.04
N TRP A 442 12.58 -20.55 3.71
CA TRP A 442 13.03 -20.96 2.37
C TRP A 442 12.03 -21.84 1.62
N ARG A 443 11.06 -22.43 2.33
CA ARG A 443 10.07 -23.38 1.79
C ARG A 443 8.67 -23.05 2.30
N SER A 444 7.71 -22.88 1.39
CA SER A 444 6.31 -22.64 1.76
C SER A 444 5.71 -23.85 2.49
N THR A 445 5.04 -23.58 3.61
CA THR A 445 4.34 -24.60 4.42
C THR A 445 2.94 -24.91 3.87
N HIS A 446 2.32 -23.95 3.20
CA HIS A 446 0.98 -24.03 2.60
C HIS A 446 1.03 -23.74 1.10
N ASN A 447 -0.07 -24.03 0.40
CA ASN A 447 -0.20 -23.81 -1.04
C ASN A 447 -0.26 -22.31 -1.37
N ALA A 448 -0.06 -21.93 -2.63
CA ALA A 448 0.18 -20.53 -2.98
C ALA A 448 -1.08 -19.64 -3.00
N ILE A 449 -0.84 -18.35 -2.73
CA ILE A 449 -1.74 -17.25 -3.10
C ILE A 449 -1.23 -16.69 -4.44
N ALA A 450 -2.08 -16.66 -5.46
CA ALA A 450 -1.75 -16.23 -6.81
C ALA A 450 -2.48 -14.94 -7.19
N VAL A 451 -1.71 -13.93 -7.62
CA VAL A 451 -2.22 -12.69 -8.24
C VAL A 451 -2.08 -12.68 -9.77
N GLY A 452 -1.78 -13.85 -10.35
CA GLY A 452 -1.49 -14.07 -11.77
C GLY A 452 -1.64 -15.55 -12.15
N ASP A 453 -1.26 -15.92 -13.38
CA ASP A 453 -1.44 -17.27 -13.99
C ASP A 453 -0.12 -18.04 -14.20
N ASP A 454 0.98 -17.55 -13.62
CA ASP A 454 2.36 -18.03 -13.86
C ASP A 454 2.88 -17.96 -15.31
N SER A 455 2.18 -17.29 -16.24
CA SER A 455 2.60 -17.19 -17.65
C SER A 455 2.31 -15.85 -18.34
N THR A 456 1.05 -15.45 -18.50
CA THR A 456 0.63 -14.27 -19.30
C THR A 456 0.00 -13.16 -18.45
N VAL A 457 -0.67 -13.51 -17.35
CA VAL A 457 -1.33 -12.63 -16.40
C VAL A 457 -0.38 -12.42 -15.22
N THR A 458 0.28 -11.27 -15.18
CA THR A 458 1.10 -10.82 -14.05
C THR A 458 0.57 -9.49 -13.49
N ARG A 459 0.85 -9.20 -12.22
CA ARG A 459 0.36 -7.99 -11.53
C ARG A 459 1.42 -7.37 -10.65
N GLN A 460 1.41 -6.05 -10.56
CA GLN A 460 2.17 -5.30 -9.56
C GLN A 460 1.43 -5.36 -8.21
N ILE A 461 2.16 -5.72 -7.14
CA ILE A 461 1.66 -5.62 -5.77
C ILE A 461 2.16 -4.28 -5.21
N THR A 462 1.28 -3.28 -5.16
CA THR A 462 1.59 -1.92 -4.71
C THR A 462 1.28 -1.73 -3.23
N GLY A 463 1.96 -0.77 -2.57
CA GLY A 463 1.73 -0.46 -1.15
C GLY A 463 2.45 -1.38 -0.16
N VAL A 464 3.27 -2.32 -0.64
CA VAL A 464 4.10 -3.21 0.19
C VAL A 464 5.09 -2.38 1.01
N ALA A 465 4.95 -2.45 2.34
CA ALA A 465 5.88 -1.83 3.30
C ALA A 465 7.28 -2.47 3.19
N ALA A 466 8.27 -1.92 3.90
CA ALA A 466 9.55 -2.62 4.01
C ALA A 466 9.37 -3.85 4.90
N GLY A 467 9.68 -5.04 4.37
CA GLY A 467 9.66 -6.29 5.12
C GLY A 467 10.53 -6.23 6.38
N SER A 468 9.98 -6.77 7.47
CA SER A 468 10.49 -6.74 8.84
C SER A 468 10.99 -8.10 9.34
N ALA A 469 10.47 -9.19 8.75
CA ALA A 469 10.91 -10.56 8.93
C ALA A 469 11.28 -11.19 7.58
N ASP A 470 12.10 -12.25 7.59
CA ASP A 470 12.63 -12.91 6.37
C ASP A 470 11.54 -13.47 5.43
N THR A 471 10.30 -13.65 5.92
CA THR A 471 9.14 -14.12 5.17
C THR A 471 8.26 -13.01 4.58
N ASP A 472 8.57 -11.73 4.86
CA ASP A 472 7.79 -10.60 4.37
C ASP A 472 8.09 -10.30 2.90
N ALA A 473 7.10 -9.77 2.18
CA ALA A 473 7.29 -9.38 0.78
C ALA A 473 8.27 -8.20 0.65
N VAL A 474 9.39 -8.42 -0.05
CA VAL A 474 10.43 -7.40 -0.28
C VAL A 474 9.93 -6.34 -1.27
N ASN A 475 9.97 -5.06 -0.88
CA ASN A 475 9.54 -3.97 -1.75
C ASN A 475 10.70 -3.40 -2.61
N VAL A 476 10.35 -2.58 -3.61
CA VAL A 476 11.33 -1.98 -4.56
C VAL A 476 12.35 -1.07 -3.86
N ALA A 477 12.04 -0.48 -2.71
CA ALA A 477 13.00 0.33 -1.96
C ALA A 477 14.06 -0.55 -1.27
N GLN A 478 13.66 -1.68 -0.68
CA GLN A 478 14.59 -2.68 -0.14
C GLN A 478 15.44 -3.32 -1.24
N LEU A 479 14.83 -3.70 -2.37
CA LEU A 479 15.57 -4.25 -3.51
C LEU A 479 16.57 -3.24 -4.08
N LYS A 480 16.20 -1.95 -4.17
CA LYS A 480 17.14 -0.89 -4.55
C LYS A 480 18.26 -0.74 -3.53
N ALA A 481 17.97 -0.70 -2.23
CA ALA A 481 19.00 -0.59 -1.18
C ALA A 481 19.99 -1.77 -1.21
N ALA A 482 19.51 -2.99 -1.46
CA ALA A 482 20.36 -4.16 -1.68
C ALA A 482 21.21 -4.01 -2.96
N ALA A 483 20.61 -3.62 -4.08
CA ALA A 483 21.28 -3.47 -5.37
C ALA A 483 22.27 -2.29 -5.43
N THR A 484 22.07 -1.24 -4.63
CA THR A 484 23.06 -0.15 -4.43
C THR A 484 24.18 -0.52 -3.45
N GLY A 485 24.13 -1.73 -2.88
CA GLY A 485 25.09 -2.19 -1.88
C GLY A 485 24.73 -1.73 -0.48
N GLY A 486 23.94 -2.52 0.25
CA GLY A 486 23.79 -2.44 1.71
C GLY A 486 25.05 -2.89 2.47
N GLY A 487 26.23 -2.61 1.92
CA GLY A 487 27.53 -3.11 2.36
C GLY A 487 28.60 -2.86 1.32
N THR A 488 29.72 -2.29 1.77
CA THR A 488 30.98 -2.07 1.04
C THR A 488 31.72 -3.41 0.86
N ALA A 489 31.09 -4.34 0.15
CA ALA A 489 31.50 -5.73 0.02
C ALA A 489 32.70 -5.97 -0.92
N TYR A 490 33.80 -5.21 -0.72
CA TYR A 490 35.13 -5.76 -0.98
C TYR A 490 35.39 -6.82 0.09
N THR A 491 34.95 -8.06 -0.15
CA THR A 491 35.27 -9.19 0.74
C THR A 491 36.77 -9.42 0.73
N ALA A 492 37.44 -8.88 1.74
CA ALA A 492 38.80 -9.25 2.07
C ALA A 492 38.88 -10.77 2.29
N GLY A 493 39.67 -11.45 1.45
CA GLY A 493 40.11 -12.81 1.76
C GLY A 493 41.03 -12.82 2.98
N ASP A 494 41.29 -14.01 3.53
CA ASP A 494 42.11 -14.18 4.74
C ASP A 494 43.43 -13.40 4.63
N GLY A 495 43.58 -12.41 5.51
CA GLY A 495 44.77 -11.57 5.60
C GLY A 495 44.70 -10.24 4.82
N ILE A 496 43.53 -9.81 4.33
CA ILE A 496 43.30 -8.43 3.85
C ILE A 496 42.41 -7.67 4.86
N ALA A 497 42.57 -6.34 4.94
CA ALA A 497 41.66 -5.45 5.65
C ALA A 497 41.59 -4.10 4.94
N ILE A 498 40.38 -3.55 4.77
CA ILE A 498 40.13 -2.34 3.98
C ILE A 498 39.54 -1.28 4.91
N ASP A 499 40.11 -0.07 4.88
CA ASP A 499 39.56 1.09 5.59
C ASP A 499 38.52 1.78 4.71
N ASP A 500 37.26 1.69 5.10
CA ASP A 500 36.16 2.28 4.35
C ASP A 500 36.15 3.82 4.33
N THR A 501 36.90 4.46 5.24
CA THR A 501 37.01 5.92 5.34
C THR A 501 37.98 6.48 4.29
N THR A 502 39.10 5.81 4.07
CA THR A 502 40.17 6.24 3.15
C THR A 502 40.23 5.46 1.84
N LYS A 503 39.49 4.34 1.76
CA LYS A 503 39.57 3.31 0.71
C LYS A 503 40.97 2.67 0.57
N ALA A 504 41.80 2.76 1.62
CA ALA A 504 43.09 2.09 1.67
C ALA A 504 42.91 0.57 1.85
N ILE A 505 43.58 -0.21 0.99
CA ILE A 505 43.69 -1.67 1.12
C ILE A 505 44.97 -1.99 1.90
N SER A 506 44.85 -2.71 3.01
CA SER A 506 45.97 -3.19 3.82
C SER A 506 46.02 -4.71 3.83
N VAL A 507 47.22 -5.29 3.88
CA VAL A 507 47.43 -6.74 4.01
C VAL A 507 47.83 -7.05 5.45
N LYS A 508 46.89 -7.58 6.24
CA LYS A 508 47.13 -8.09 7.59
C LYS A 508 47.58 -9.54 7.52
N ALA A 509 48.87 -9.77 7.32
CA ALA A 509 49.44 -11.13 7.43
C ALA A 509 48.96 -11.81 8.73
N ASN A 510 48.40 -13.01 8.60
CA ASN A 510 47.66 -13.69 9.67
C ASN A 510 48.53 -13.87 10.92
N THR A 511 48.01 -13.51 12.10
CA THR A 511 48.75 -13.46 13.37
C THR A 511 48.89 -14.83 14.03
N GLY A 512 49.50 -15.78 13.30
CA GLY A 512 50.04 -17.03 13.82
C GLY A 512 51.54 -17.09 13.58
N ASP A 513 52.30 -17.60 14.56
CA ASP A 513 53.78 -17.54 14.55
C ASP A 513 54.47 -18.33 13.42
N SER A 514 53.73 -19.09 12.62
CA SER A 514 54.20 -19.97 11.56
C SER A 514 54.33 -19.34 10.15
N GLY A 515 53.94 -18.08 9.94
CA GLY A 515 54.09 -17.39 8.64
C GLY A 515 55.50 -16.81 8.40
N ASP A 516 56.05 -16.97 7.18
CA ASP A 516 57.41 -16.53 6.81
C ASP A 516 57.56 -15.04 6.43
N PHE A 517 56.45 -14.33 6.16
CA PHE A 517 56.44 -12.94 5.70
C PHE A 517 55.79 -12.03 6.76
N LYS A 518 56.47 -10.95 7.16
CA LYS A 518 55.93 -9.90 8.05
C LYS A 518 56.08 -8.53 7.41
N PHE A 519 54.97 -7.85 7.13
CA PHE A 519 54.99 -6.41 6.87
C PHE A 519 55.03 -5.65 8.21
N ASP A 520 55.98 -4.74 8.36
CA ASP A 520 56.11 -3.88 9.53
C ASP A 520 56.59 -2.49 9.09
N SER A 521 55.93 -1.44 9.57
CA SER A 521 56.34 -0.03 9.38
C SER A 521 56.77 0.35 7.94
N GLY A 522 56.06 -0.19 6.94
CA GLY A 522 56.31 0.05 5.51
C GLY A 522 57.35 -0.87 4.85
N THR A 523 57.95 -1.80 5.60
CA THR A 523 59.00 -2.71 5.13
C THR A 523 58.53 -4.17 5.13
N LEU A 524 58.90 -4.94 4.11
CA LEU A 524 58.65 -6.38 4.05
C LEU A 524 59.84 -7.15 4.65
N ASN A 525 59.61 -7.84 5.77
CA ASN A 525 60.60 -8.66 6.45
C ASN A 525 60.35 -10.15 6.19
N LEU A 526 61.37 -10.86 5.73
CA LEU A 526 61.40 -12.31 5.56
C LEU A 526 61.98 -12.97 6.82
N LYS A 527 61.35 -14.01 7.36
CA LYS A 527 61.91 -14.77 8.51
C LYS A 527 63.14 -15.59 8.15
N LYS A 528 63.30 -15.98 6.88
CA LYS A 528 64.42 -16.77 6.38
C LYS A 528 64.80 -16.31 4.97
N ASP A 529 66.08 -16.00 4.77
CA ASP A 529 66.60 -15.58 3.48
C ASP A 529 66.89 -16.78 2.57
N GLY A 530 66.77 -16.58 1.25
CA GLY A 530 67.05 -17.59 0.24
C GLY A 530 68.54 -17.68 -0.12
N ALA A 531 68.95 -18.82 -0.70
CA ALA A 531 70.30 -18.97 -1.25
C ALA A 531 70.35 -18.57 -2.73
N VAL A 532 71.43 -17.92 -3.17
CA VAL A 532 71.70 -17.71 -4.60
C VAL A 532 72.30 -19.00 -5.17
N ALA A 533 71.44 -19.87 -5.69
CA ALA A 533 71.82 -21.19 -6.22
C ALA A 533 70.89 -21.64 -7.34
N THR A 534 71.43 -22.40 -8.31
CA THR A 534 70.68 -22.91 -9.47
C THR A 534 69.47 -23.75 -9.04
N GLY A 535 68.28 -23.33 -9.44
CA GLY A 535 67.02 -24.00 -9.11
C GLY A 535 66.32 -23.52 -7.84
N ASN A 536 66.88 -22.55 -7.09
CA ASN A 536 66.12 -21.90 -6.03
C ASN A 536 65.00 -21.02 -6.62
N THR A 537 63.83 -21.04 -5.98
CA THR A 537 62.62 -20.30 -6.39
C THR A 537 62.13 -19.31 -5.33
N GLY A 538 62.78 -19.24 -4.16
CA GLY A 538 62.46 -18.29 -3.09
C GLY A 538 63.02 -16.88 -3.32
N VAL A 539 62.44 -15.90 -2.61
CA VAL A 539 62.93 -14.51 -2.60
C VAL A 539 64.25 -14.42 -1.82
N VAL A 540 65.23 -13.68 -2.36
CA VAL A 540 66.53 -13.40 -1.74
C VAL A 540 66.64 -11.93 -1.36
N THR A 541 67.30 -11.60 -0.25
CA THR A 541 67.54 -10.21 0.13
C THR A 541 68.71 -9.59 -0.64
N GLY A 542 68.78 -8.25 -0.67
CA GLY A 542 69.95 -7.55 -1.21
C GLY A 542 71.27 -7.92 -0.50
N GLY A 543 71.20 -8.36 0.76
CA GLY A 543 72.38 -8.78 1.53
C GLY A 543 72.96 -10.12 1.06
N THR A 544 72.12 -11.12 0.79
CA THR A 544 72.57 -12.41 0.23
C THR A 544 73.09 -12.24 -1.20
N VAL A 545 72.41 -11.46 -2.04
CA VAL A 545 72.87 -11.14 -3.40
C VAL A 545 74.24 -10.44 -3.37
N PHE A 546 74.42 -9.42 -2.54
CA PHE A 546 75.70 -8.73 -2.37
C PHE A 546 76.81 -9.66 -1.85
N THR A 547 76.51 -10.56 -0.93
CA THR A 547 77.47 -11.52 -0.37
C THR A 547 77.90 -12.58 -1.39
N ALA A 548 76.96 -13.08 -2.20
CA ALA A 548 77.26 -14.04 -3.27
C ALA A 548 78.23 -13.43 -4.31
N ILE A 549 77.91 -12.23 -4.80
CA ILE A 549 78.74 -11.47 -5.75
C ILE A 549 80.15 -11.21 -5.18
N GLN A 550 80.27 -10.93 -3.88
CA GLN A 550 81.57 -10.71 -3.22
C GLN A 550 82.39 -12.00 -3.05
N THR A 551 81.73 -13.16 -3.00
CA THR A 551 82.38 -14.47 -2.89
C THR A 551 82.88 -14.96 -4.25
N GLU A 552 82.08 -14.79 -5.29
CA GLU A 552 82.36 -15.23 -6.67
C GLU A 552 83.47 -14.41 -7.37
N THR A 553 83.84 -13.25 -6.80
CA THR A 553 84.85 -12.33 -7.35
C THR A 553 86.25 -12.44 -6.73
N ARG A 554 86.54 -13.52 -5.97
CA ARG A 554 87.86 -13.78 -5.36
C ARG A 554 88.39 -15.17 -5.72
N VAL A 555 89.68 -15.27 -6.04
CA VAL A 555 90.34 -16.58 -6.22
C VAL A 555 90.58 -17.25 -4.87
N ALA A 556 90.43 -18.58 -4.81
CA ALA A 556 90.47 -19.35 -3.56
C ALA A 556 91.89 -19.61 -3.01
N SER A 557 92.93 -19.34 -3.79
CA SER A 557 94.34 -19.53 -3.40
C SER A 557 95.25 -18.52 -4.11
N ASP A 558 96.45 -18.29 -3.55
CA ASP A 558 97.48 -17.46 -4.18
C ASP A 558 98.14 -18.20 -5.35
N GLY A 559 98.36 -17.49 -6.46
CA GLY A 559 99.24 -17.88 -7.56
C GLY A 559 100.29 -16.79 -7.85
N ASN A 560 101.25 -17.08 -8.73
CA ASN A 560 102.45 -16.24 -8.92
C ASN A 560 102.19 -14.76 -9.28
N TYR A 561 101.03 -14.43 -9.87
CA TYR A 561 100.68 -13.06 -10.30
C TYR A 561 99.28 -12.58 -9.87
N ILE A 562 98.49 -13.43 -9.20
CA ILE A 562 97.14 -13.11 -8.69
C ILE A 562 97.04 -13.72 -7.29
N GLN A 563 96.71 -12.90 -6.29
CA GLN A 563 96.68 -13.31 -4.88
C GLN A 563 95.26 -13.24 -4.31
N ALA A 564 94.86 -14.28 -3.59
CA ALA A 564 93.58 -14.41 -2.90
C ALA A 564 93.37 -13.32 -1.83
N ALA A 565 94.46 -12.79 -1.26
CA ALA A 565 94.42 -11.65 -0.33
C ALA A 565 93.96 -10.34 -1.00
N LYS A 566 94.18 -10.16 -2.31
CA LYS A 566 93.87 -8.94 -3.07
C LYS A 566 92.47 -9.00 -3.71
N SER A 567 91.84 -7.84 -3.88
CA SER A 567 90.59 -7.72 -4.65
C SER A 567 90.83 -7.91 -6.14
N ALA A 568 89.76 -8.16 -6.91
CA ALA A 568 89.82 -8.29 -8.36
C ALA A 568 90.51 -7.09 -9.03
N ALA A 569 90.18 -5.86 -8.60
CA ALA A 569 90.82 -4.64 -9.09
C ALA A 569 92.32 -4.57 -8.77
N GLN A 570 92.73 -4.91 -7.54
CA GLN A 570 94.15 -4.92 -7.13
C GLN A 570 94.96 -6.00 -7.87
N ASN A 571 94.36 -7.14 -8.18
CA ASN A 571 94.98 -8.17 -9.00
C ASN A 571 95.07 -7.75 -10.48
N LEU A 572 94.07 -7.06 -11.02
CA LEU A 572 94.14 -6.44 -12.35
C LEU A 572 95.26 -5.40 -12.43
N THR A 573 95.40 -4.52 -11.44
CA THR A 573 96.48 -3.52 -11.38
C THR A 573 97.87 -4.17 -11.30
N ALA A 574 98.01 -5.26 -10.52
CA ALA A 574 99.26 -6.02 -10.44
C ALA A 574 99.61 -6.70 -11.78
N LEU A 575 98.62 -7.29 -12.45
CA LEU A 575 98.79 -7.92 -13.75
C LEU A 575 99.13 -6.90 -14.84
N ASP A 576 98.44 -5.75 -14.90
CA ASP A 576 98.74 -4.65 -15.81
C ASP A 576 100.16 -4.10 -15.61
N THR A 577 100.58 -3.90 -14.35
CA THR A 577 101.95 -3.48 -14.00
C THR A 577 102.99 -4.49 -14.48
N GLN A 578 102.71 -5.80 -14.37
CA GLN A 578 103.60 -6.85 -14.86
C GLN A 578 103.62 -6.94 -16.39
N VAL A 579 102.47 -6.79 -17.06
CA VAL A 579 102.37 -6.73 -18.53
C VAL A 579 103.13 -5.52 -19.07
N LYS A 580 103.01 -4.36 -18.42
CA LYS A 580 103.79 -3.15 -18.72
C LYS A 580 105.30 -3.40 -18.55
N THR A 581 105.71 -3.97 -17.42
CA THR A 581 107.12 -4.34 -17.15
C THR A 581 107.66 -5.30 -18.22
N ASN A 582 106.86 -6.27 -18.66
CA ASN A 582 107.23 -7.20 -19.73
C ASN A 582 107.32 -6.50 -21.11
N ALA A 583 106.43 -5.56 -21.41
CA ALA A 583 106.46 -4.77 -22.64
C ALA A 583 107.69 -3.85 -22.69
N ASP A 584 107.99 -3.16 -21.58
CA ASP A 584 109.18 -2.31 -21.44
C ASP A 584 110.47 -3.16 -21.55
N ALA A 585 110.48 -4.39 -21.03
CA ALA A 585 111.59 -5.34 -21.17
C ALA A 585 111.73 -5.97 -22.58
N ILE A 586 110.67 -5.92 -23.41
CA ILE A 586 110.71 -6.29 -24.83
C ILE A 586 111.24 -5.11 -25.65
N ALA A 587 110.75 -3.88 -25.39
CA ALA A 587 111.24 -2.67 -26.03
C ALA A 587 112.75 -2.47 -25.78
N GLY A 588 113.21 -2.60 -24.53
CA GLY A 588 114.62 -2.51 -24.14
C GLY A 588 115.53 -3.63 -24.66
N LYS A 589 115.02 -4.57 -25.46
CA LYS A 589 115.79 -5.65 -26.10
C LYS A 589 115.83 -5.60 -27.63
N ALA A 590 115.18 -4.61 -28.26
CA ALA A 590 115.30 -4.38 -29.70
C ALA A 590 116.66 -3.77 -30.10
N ASP A 591 117.24 -2.92 -29.24
CA ASP A 591 118.41 -2.08 -29.58
C ASP A 591 119.78 -2.67 -29.17
N LYS A 592 120.16 -3.86 -29.67
CA LYS A 592 121.57 -4.33 -29.60
C LYS A 592 122.07 -5.03 -30.86
N ALA A 593 123.11 -4.42 -31.46
CA ALA A 593 123.98 -4.90 -32.53
C ALA A 593 123.34 -4.92 -33.95
N THR A 594 123.89 -4.29 -35.00
CA THR A 594 125.16 -3.55 -35.21
C THR A 594 124.93 -2.33 -36.15
N THR A 595 125.88 -1.44 -36.54
CA THR A 595 127.35 -1.36 -36.43
C THR A 595 127.84 0.11 -36.60
N LEU A 596 128.83 0.56 -35.81
CA LEU A 596 129.91 1.53 -36.17
C LEU A 596 129.54 2.96 -36.69
N THR A 597 130.37 4.02 -36.61
CA THR A 597 131.82 4.19 -36.27
C THR A 597 132.04 5.37 -35.28
N GLY A 598 133.21 5.45 -34.65
CA GLY A 598 133.65 6.65 -33.89
C GLY A 598 134.78 7.42 -34.60
N TYR A 599 134.67 8.76 -34.62
CA TYR A 599 135.53 9.74 -35.33
C TYR A 599 135.58 9.57 -36.86
N GLY A 600 135.13 10.61 -37.58
CA GLY A 600 134.74 10.50 -39.00
C GLY A 600 135.70 11.13 -40.01
N ILE A 601 135.58 10.66 -41.24
CA ILE A 601 136.02 11.30 -42.48
C ILE A 601 134.81 11.39 -43.42
N THR A 602 134.78 12.42 -44.26
CA THR A 602 133.64 12.83 -45.11
C THR A 602 133.64 12.19 -46.50
N ASP A 603 132.51 12.33 -47.19
CA ASP A 603 132.22 12.31 -48.65
C ASP A 603 133.15 11.62 -49.68
N ALA A 604 132.48 11.12 -50.72
CA ALA A 604 132.97 10.68 -52.03
C ALA A 604 133.41 9.19 -52.21
N ALA A 605 132.38 8.37 -52.49
CA ALA A 605 132.41 7.22 -53.41
C ALA A 605 133.15 5.93 -52.94
N MET A 606 132.80 4.70 -53.34
CA MET A 606 132.00 4.14 -54.46
C MET A 606 131.21 2.89 -53.99
N LEU A 607 130.16 2.34 -54.64
CA LEU A 607 129.51 2.64 -55.93
C LEU A 607 128.00 2.24 -55.93
N ASN A 608 127.12 3.20 -56.19
CA ASN A 608 126.01 3.16 -57.18
C ASN A 608 125.01 1.96 -57.29
N ALA A 609 123.71 2.28 -57.27
CA ALA A 609 122.62 1.36 -57.60
C ALA A 609 122.03 1.49 -59.03
N SER A 610 122.56 2.34 -59.92
CA SER A 610 122.05 2.48 -61.31
C SER A 610 122.12 1.20 -62.15
N ASN A 611 122.93 0.23 -61.72
CA ASN A 611 123.11 -1.04 -62.41
C ASN A 611 122.26 -2.17 -61.79
N ILE A 612 121.73 -1.98 -60.56
CA ILE A 612 120.65 -2.82 -60.03
C ILE A 612 119.34 -2.23 -60.56
N ASN A 613 119.04 -2.56 -61.81
CA ASN A 613 117.74 -2.29 -62.41
C ASN A 613 116.67 -2.97 -61.54
N VAL A 614 115.94 -2.18 -60.76
CA VAL A 614 114.92 -2.66 -59.80
C VAL A 614 113.84 -3.47 -60.51
N THR A 615 113.54 -3.14 -61.77
CA THR A 615 112.64 -3.90 -62.65
C THR A 615 113.15 -5.32 -62.92
N THR A 616 114.47 -5.54 -63.01
CA THR A 616 115.11 -6.86 -63.21
C THR A 616 115.24 -7.67 -61.91
N TRP A 617 115.18 -7.01 -60.74
CA TRP A 617 115.05 -7.69 -59.45
C TRP A 617 113.58 -8.08 -59.20
N ALA A 618 112.65 -7.16 -59.49
CA ALA A 618 111.22 -7.43 -59.48
C ALA A 618 110.82 -8.56 -60.46
N SER A 619 111.47 -8.67 -61.62
CA SER A 619 111.25 -9.77 -62.57
C SER A 619 111.88 -11.11 -62.16
N LYS A 620 112.56 -11.20 -61.01
CA LYS A 620 113.09 -12.45 -60.44
C LYS A 620 112.37 -12.89 -59.16
N LEU A 621 111.50 -12.06 -58.59
CA LEU A 621 110.54 -12.46 -57.56
C LEU A 621 109.29 -13.03 -58.25
N GLY A 622 109.14 -14.36 -58.23
CA GLY A 622 108.05 -15.05 -58.90
C GLY A 622 106.67 -14.68 -58.35
N THR A 623 105.65 -14.68 -59.22
CA THR A 623 104.25 -14.35 -58.89
C THR A 623 103.52 -15.49 -58.16
N GLY A 624 104.16 -16.10 -57.16
CA GLY A 624 103.66 -17.28 -56.46
C GLY A 624 102.42 -17.00 -55.60
N THR A 625 101.50 -17.96 -55.58
CA THR A 625 100.33 -18.00 -54.70
C THR A 625 100.72 -18.27 -53.26
N VAL A 626 100.00 -17.67 -52.29
CA VAL A 626 100.19 -17.98 -50.87
C VAL A 626 99.59 -19.35 -50.55
N THR A 627 100.36 -20.18 -49.84
CA THR A 627 99.92 -21.50 -49.32
C THR A 627 100.43 -21.69 -47.89
N SER A 628 99.77 -22.56 -47.13
CA SER A 628 99.99 -22.76 -45.68
C SER A 628 101.35 -23.36 -45.27
N SER A 629 102.31 -23.47 -46.20
CA SER A 629 103.67 -24.00 -45.98
C SER A 629 104.78 -23.11 -46.58
N SER A 630 104.45 -21.90 -47.05
CA SER A 630 105.40 -20.99 -47.72
C SER A 630 106.19 -20.13 -46.73
N ALA A 631 107.52 -20.14 -46.84
CA ALA A 631 108.45 -19.37 -45.99
C ALA A 631 109.32 -18.34 -46.75
N ASN A 632 108.93 -17.98 -47.97
CA ASN A 632 109.71 -17.12 -48.88
C ASN A 632 109.18 -15.68 -48.95
N LEU A 633 110.05 -14.74 -49.33
CA LEU A 633 109.66 -13.35 -49.61
C LEU A 633 108.74 -13.26 -50.84
N ILE A 634 107.58 -12.61 -50.67
CA ILE A 634 106.56 -12.39 -51.71
C ILE A 634 106.44 -10.92 -52.11
N THR A 635 105.92 -10.64 -53.29
CA THR A 635 105.75 -9.25 -53.76
C THR A 635 104.62 -8.54 -53.02
N GLY A 636 104.72 -7.22 -52.86
CA GLY A 636 103.63 -6.40 -52.29
C GLY A 636 102.31 -6.50 -53.07
N LYS A 637 102.37 -6.83 -54.37
CA LYS A 637 101.17 -7.07 -55.19
C LYS A 637 100.48 -8.39 -54.81
N THR A 638 101.25 -9.43 -54.49
CA THR A 638 100.73 -10.72 -53.98
C THR A 638 100.05 -10.54 -52.63
N VAL A 639 100.68 -9.82 -51.70
CA VAL A 639 100.08 -9.49 -50.39
C VAL A 639 98.78 -8.72 -50.59
N TYR A 640 98.80 -7.68 -51.44
CA TYR A 640 97.65 -6.84 -51.75
C TYR A 640 96.45 -7.64 -52.29
N THR A 641 96.67 -8.63 -53.15
CA THR A 641 95.58 -9.48 -53.68
C THR A 641 94.98 -10.44 -52.64
N GLU A 642 95.75 -10.85 -51.64
CA GLU A 642 95.27 -11.73 -50.56
C GLU A 642 94.49 -10.96 -49.48
N VAL A 643 94.92 -9.73 -49.16
CA VAL A 643 94.34 -8.95 -48.04
C VAL A 643 93.24 -7.96 -48.43
N ARG A 644 92.97 -7.74 -49.72
CA ARG A 644 91.80 -6.95 -50.18
C ARG A 644 90.61 -7.85 -50.53
N PRO A 645 89.38 -7.49 -50.11
CA PRO A 645 88.19 -8.23 -50.51
C PRO A 645 87.97 -8.11 -52.03
N ALA A 646 87.59 -9.22 -52.67
CA ALA A 646 87.41 -9.29 -54.13
C ALA A 646 86.10 -8.65 -54.64
N ASN A 647 85.08 -8.55 -53.77
CA ASN A 647 83.76 -8.03 -54.10
C ASN A 647 83.28 -7.02 -53.05
N ASP A 648 82.36 -6.15 -53.47
CA ASP A 648 81.75 -5.12 -52.63
C ASP A 648 80.59 -5.72 -51.82
N GLY A 649 80.68 -5.66 -50.50
CA GLY A 649 79.60 -6.03 -49.57
C GLY A 649 78.81 -4.83 -49.06
N THR A 650 77.86 -5.06 -48.17
CA THR A 650 77.06 -4.00 -47.54
C THR A 650 77.91 -3.07 -46.67
N TYR A 651 78.81 -3.64 -45.86
CA TYR A 651 79.63 -2.92 -44.87
C TYR A 651 81.15 -3.02 -45.10
N VAL A 652 81.58 -3.75 -46.14
CA VAL A 652 83.00 -3.94 -46.52
C VAL A 652 83.14 -3.61 -47.99
N LYS A 653 84.12 -2.76 -48.35
CA LYS A 653 84.25 -2.15 -49.68
C LYS A 653 85.60 -2.46 -50.32
N THR A 654 85.59 -2.81 -51.61
CA THR A 654 86.78 -3.06 -52.43
C THR A 654 87.69 -1.84 -52.53
N ALA A 655 87.09 -0.65 -52.62
CA ALA A 655 87.77 0.64 -52.67
C ALA A 655 88.59 0.97 -51.40
N ASN A 656 88.27 0.35 -50.26
CA ASN A 656 88.95 0.55 -48.98
C ASN A 656 90.13 -0.41 -48.79
N THR A 657 91.07 -0.07 -47.91
CA THR A 657 92.09 -1.03 -47.43
C THR A 657 91.49 -1.96 -46.39
N THR A 658 92.18 -3.05 -46.05
CA THR A 658 91.76 -3.97 -44.97
C THR A 658 91.56 -3.22 -43.65
N ALA A 659 92.53 -2.36 -43.29
CA ALA A 659 92.43 -1.49 -42.11
C ALA A 659 91.23 -0.54 -42.19
N ALA A 660 91.03 0.16 -43.31
CA ALA A 660 89.90 1.08 -43.46
C ALA A 660 88.53 0.37 -43.42
N ASN A 661 88.44 -0.87 -43.89
CA ASN A 661 87.24 -1.70 -43.73
C ASN A 661 87.01 -2.16 -42.29
N LEU A 662 88.06 -2.53 -41.54
CA LEU A 662 87.92 -2.79 -40.10
C LEU A 662 87.49 -1.52 -39.35
N THR A 663 88.09 -0.36 -39.62
CA THR A 663 87.70 0.92 -39.00
C THR A 663 86.26 1.34 -39.38
N ALA A 664 85.81 1.09 -40.61
CA ALA A 664 84.42 1.33 -40.99
C ALA A 664 83.44 0.39 -40.25
N LEU A 665 83.81 -0.88 -40.09
CA LEU A 665 83.01 -1.86 -39.36
C LEU A 665 82.96 -1.55 -37.86
N ASP A 666 84.10 -1.18 -37.25
CA ASP A 666 84.23 -0.77 -35.85
C ASP A 666 83.40 0.50 -35.56
N ASN A 667 83.49 1.51 -36.44
CA ASN A 667 82.63 2.70 -36.36
C ASN A 667 81.14 2.37 -36.50
N GLN A 668 80.76 1.38 -37.33
CA GLN A 668 79.35 0.95 -37.45
C GLN A 668 78.89 0.12 -36.23
N VAL A 669 79.75 -0.72 -35.66
CA VAL A 669 79.50 -1.43 -34.39
C VAL A 669 79.33 -0.42 -33.26
N LYS A 670 80.20 0.60 -33.19
CA LYS A 670 80.05 1.72 -32.26
C LYS A 670 78.77 2.51 -32.51
N ALA A 671 78.44 2.87 -33.75
CA ALA A 671 77.18 3.57 -34.05
C ALA A 671 75.94 2.74 -33.67
N ASN A 672 75.98 1.41 -33.84
CA ASN A 672 74.93 0.51 -33.40
C ASN A 672 74.86 0.42 -31.86
N ALA A 673 76.00 0.41 -31.16
CA ALA A 673 76.07 0.43 -29.70
C ALA A 673 75.59 1.76 -29.10
N ASP A 674 75.99 2.88 -29.70
CA ASP A 674 75.54 4.23 -29.33
C ASP A 674 74.03 4.41 -29.61
N ALA A 675 73.51 3.82 -30.69
CA ALA A 675 72.07 3.78 -30.98
C ALA A 675 71.27 2.81 -30.06
N LEU A 676 71.94 1.85 -29.43
CA LEU A 676 71.35 1.01 -28.38
C LEU A 676 71.36 1.74 -27.02
N ALA A 677 72.46 2.43 -26.70
CA ALA A 677 72.57 3.28 -25.52
C ALA A 677 71.55 4.44 -25.57
N GLY A 678 71.37 5.07 -26.74
CA GLY A 678 70.31 6.05 -27.01
C GLY A 678 68.87 5.51 -26.98
N LYS A 679 68.69 4.21 -26.73
CA LYS A 679 67.40 3.57 -26.43
C LYS A 679 67.31 3.00 -25.01
N ALA A 680 68.38 3.09 -24.22
CA ALA A 680 68.47 2.54 -22.87
C ALA A 680 68.19 3.58 -21.76
N ASP A 681 68.15 4.87 -22.08
CA ASP A 681 67.76 5.93 -21.13
C ASP A 681 66.87 6.99 -21.81
N SER A 682 65.54 6.81 -21.68
CA SER A 682 64.56 7.85 -21.99
C SER A 682 63.23 7.57 -21.29
N THR A 683 62.98 8.26 -20.18
CA THR A 683 61.68 8.35 -19.51
C THR A 683 60.72 9.29 -20.26
N THR A 684 60.45 9.00 -21.53
CA THR A 684 59.50 9.76 -22.36
C THR A 684 58.05 9.30 -22.14
N VAL A 685 57.45 9.82 -21.06
CA VAL A 685 55.99 9.94 -20.96
C VAL A 685 55.51 10.75 -22.17
N TYR A 686 54.59 10.21 -22.95
CA TYR A 686 53.95 10.98 -24.03
C TYR A 686 53.21 12.18 -23.45
N SER A 687 53.51 13.39 -23.93
CA SER A 687 52.64 14.53 -23.62
C SER A 687 51.28 14.30 -24.27
N LYS A 688 50.22 14.90 -23.72
CA LYS A 688 48.87 14.76 -24.27
C LYS A 688 48.81 15.12 -25.77
N SER A 689 49.53 16.18 -26.15
CA SER A 689 49.80 16.59 -27.54
C SER A 689 50.32 15.45 -28.45
N ASP A 690 51.24 14.62 -27.95
CA ASP A 690 51.88 13.55 -28.73
C ASP A 690 50.97 12.33 -28.89
N MET A 691 50.12 12.08 -27.89
CA MET A 691 49.07 11.06 -27.98
C MET A 691 47.97 11.52 -28.95
N ASP A 692 47.47 12.74 -28.80
CA ASP A 692 46.42 13.31 -29.67
C ASP A 692 46.88 13.35 -31.14
N THR A 693 48.15 13.71 -31.39
CA THR A 693 48.74 13.70 -32.74
C THR A 693 48.84 12.29 -33.33
N LYS A 694 49.22 11.28 -32.53
CA LYS A 694 49.29 9.88 -33.00
C LYS A 694 47.92 9.20 -33.11
N LEU A 695 46.92 9.67 -32.36
CA LEU A 695 45.55 9.16 -32.41
C LEU A 695 44.81 9.69 -33.66
N ASN A 696 44.96 10.98 -33.96
CA ASN A 696 44.43 11.58 -35.20
C ASN A 696 45.04 10.94 -36.46
N ALA A 697 46.28 10.43 -36.40
CA ALA A 697 46.91 9.70 -37.50
C ALA A 697 46.41 8.24 -37.68
N LYS A 698 45.48 7.77 -36.83
CA LYS A 698 44.86 6.43 -36.89
C LYS A 698 43.34 6.42 -37.02
N ALA A 699 42.69 7.59 -37.01
CA ALA A 699 41.27 7.70 -37.29
C ALA A 699 41.03 7.70 -38.82
N ASP A 700 40.09 6.87 -39.29
CA ASP A 700 39.64 6.92 -40.68
C ASP A 700 38.89 8.25 -40.91
N ALA A 701 39.41 9.08 -41.83
CA ALA A 701 39.01 10.48 -42.01
C ALA A 701 37.68 10.65 -42.77
N SER A 702 36.74 9.73 -42.57
CA SER A 702 35.46 9.64 -43.31
C SER A 702 34.21 9.75 -42.42
N ASN A 703 34.33 9.70 -41.08
CA ASN A 703 33.15 9.51 -40.22
C ASN A 703 33.18 10.19 -38.83
N VAL A 704 33.94 11.27 -38.65
CA VAL A 704 33.96 12.06 -37.39
C VAL A 704 33.62 13.52 -37.67
N TYR A 705 32.46 13.97 -37.19
CA TYR A 705 32.09 15.39 -37.21
C TYR A 705 32.88 16.18 -36.16
N THR A 706 33.42 17.32 -36.55
CA THR A 706 34.02 18.27 -35.60
C THR A 706 32.95 18.87 -34.70
N LYS A 707 33.36 19.44 -33.55
CA LYS A 707 32.44 20.11 -32.62
C LYS A 707 31.63 21.21 -33.32
N ALA A 708 32.24 22.01 -34.19
CA ALA A 708 31.54 23.05 -34.95
C ALA A 708 30.47 22.49 -35.90
N GLU A 709 30.71 21.34 -36.53
CA GLU A 709 29.73 20.68 -37.41
C GLU A 709 28.61 20.01 -36.61
N ALA A 710 28.92 19.47 -35.43
CA ALA A 710 27.93 18.95 -34.49
C ALA A 710 27.02 20.09 -33.96
N ASP A 711 27.61 21.19 -33.50
CA ASP A 711 26.89 22.38 -33.02
C ASP A 711 26.03 22.99 -34.15
N THR A 712 26.54 23.01 -35.39
CA THR A 712 25.77 23.45 -36.58
C THR A 712 24.58 22.55 -36.87
N LYS A 713 24.75 21.22 -36.80
CA LYS A 713 23.65 20.25 -37.01
C LYS A 713 22.66 20.19 -35.84
N LEU A 714 23.08 20.59 -34.64
CA LEU A 714 22.21 20.69 -33.47
C LEU A 714 21.33 21.96 -33.55
N ASN A 715 21.93 23.11 -33.88
CA ASN A 715 21.19 24.36 -34.12
C ASN A 715 20.20 24.25 -35.29
N ALA A 716 20.51 23.46 -36.33
CA ALA A 716 19.59 23.18 -37.43
C ALA A 716 18.37 22.30 -37.06
N LYS A 717 18.25 21.86 -35.79
CA LYS A 717 17.19 20.97 -35.30
C LYS A 717 16.34 21.54 -34.16
N ALA A 718 16.62 22.76 -33.71
CA ALA A 718 15.81 23.46 -32.71
C ALA A 718 14.77 24.35 -33.41
N ASN A 719 13.47 24.17 -33.10
CA ASN A 719 12.43 25.08 -33.58
C ASN A 719 12.57 26.44 -32.88
N ALA A 720 12.58 27.52 -33.67
CA ALA A 720 12.76 28.88 -33.16
C ALA A 720 11.44 29.47 -32.63
N ALA A 721 11.27 29.44 -31.30
CA ALA A 721 10.17 30.11 -30.60
C ALA A 721 10.63 30.76 -29.28
N ASP A 722 11.19 29.99 -28.35
CA ASP A 722 11.30 30.39 -26.93
C ASP A 722 12.75 30.61 -26.44
N VAL A 723 13.46 31.62 -26.97
CA VAL A 723 14.74 32.08 -26.39
C VAL A 723 14.82 33.61 -26.41
N TYR A 724 14.49 34.23 -25.27
CA TYR A 724 14.77 35.65 -25.02
C TYR A 724 16.27 35.89 -24.84
N THR A 725 16.77 37.05 -25.26
CA THR A 725 18.19 37.37 -25.18
C THR A 725 18.56 37.97 -23.81
N LYS A 726 19.79 37.71 -23.37
CA LYS A 726 20.29 38.14 -22.05
C LYS A 726 20.14 39.64 -21.79
N THR A 727 20.28 40.47 -22.82
CA THR A 727 20.14 41.94 -22.75
C THR A 727 18.72 42.39 -22.39
N GLU A 728 17.71 41.59 -22.70
CA GLU A 728 16.31 41.86 -22.36
C GLU A 728 16.04 41.51 -20.89
N THR A 729 16.55 40.35 -20.43
CA THR A 729 16.47 39.88 -19.03
C THR A 729 17.18 40.81 -18.04
N ASP A 730 18.37 41.32 -18.41
CA ASP A 730 19.16 42.22 -17.55
C ASP A 730 18.48 43.59 -17.34
N SER A 731 17.44 43.93 -18.12
CA SER A 731 16.72 45.21 -18.03
C SER A 731 15.51 45.22 -17.07
N THR A 732 14.87 44.07 -16.86
CA THR A 732 13.58 43.98 -16.15
C THR A 732 13.70 43.82 -14.64
N PHE A 733 14.83 43.33 -14.12
CA PHE A 733 15.05 43.17 -12.67
C PHE A 733 15.50 44.44 -11.93
N ALA A 734 15.81 45.54 -12.64
CA ALA A 734 16.49 46.70 -12.08
C ALA A 734 15.60 47.70 -11.28
N LYS A 735 14.34 47.38 -10.95
CA LYS A 735 13.41 48.31 -10.26
C LYS A 735 12.46 47.70 -9.22
N LYS A 736 12.99 47.33 -8.05
CA LYS A 736 12.34 47.71 -6.77
C LYS A 736 13.35 47.76 -5.62
N SER A 737 13.28 48.84 -4.83
CA SER A 737 14.19 49.12 -3.72
C SER A 737 13.60 48.68 -2.38
N ASP A 738 14.17 47.64 -1.76
CA ASP A 738 13.90 47.28 -0.34
C ASP A 738 15.12 46.55 0.28
N VAL A 739 16.34 46.92 -0.15
CA VAL A 739 17.59 46.38 0.43
C VAL A 739 17.87 47.05 1.78
N TYR A 740 17.27 46.50 2.84
CA TYR A 740 17.60 46.84 4.22
C TYR A 740 19.09 46.58 4.48
N THR A 741 19.77 47.51 5.15
CA THR A 741 21.17 47.33 5.52
C THR A 741 21.28 46.32 6.67
N LYS A 742 22.48 45.77 6.89
CA LYS A 742 22.72 44.85 8.00
C LYS A 742 22.29 45.43 9.36
N SER A 743 22.48 46.74 9.56
CA SER A 743 22.04 47.44 10.78
C SER A 743 20.51 47.46 10.95
N ASP A 744 19.75 47.56 9.86
CA ASP A 744 18.29 47.55 9.89
C ASP A 744 17.75 46.14 10.16
N VAL A 745 18.40 45.13 9.59
CA VAL A 745 18.12 43.71 9.86
C VAL A 745 18.39 43.38 11.32
N ASP A 746 19.58 43.71 11.83
CA ASP A 746 19.97 43.43 13.22
C ASP A 746 19.04 44.16 14.22
N THR A 747 18.59 45.39 13.90
CA THR A 747 17.65 46.17 14.74
C THR A 747 16.23 45.57 14.74
N LYS A 748 15.72 45.13 13.57
CA LYS A 748 14.41 44.45 13.47
C LYS A 748 14.43 43.06 14.08
N LEU A 749 15.56 42.34 14.03
CA LEU A 749 15.70 41.03 14.65
C LEU A 749 15.67 41.14 16.17
N ASN A 750 16.38 42.13 16.75
CA ASN A 750 16.40 42.36 18.20
C ASN A 750 15.06 42.86 18.80
N THR A 751 14.11 43.29 17.95
CA THR A 751 12.76 43.75 18.35
C THR A 751 11.63 42.78 17.98
N LYS A 752 11.92 41.70 17.24
CA LYS A 752 11.00 40.55 17.05
C LYS A 752 11.43 39.27 17.75
N ALA A 753 12.67 39.19 18.24
CA ALA A 753 13.11 38.12 19.12
C ALA A 753 12.58 38.37 20.55
N ASP A 754 11.47 37.72 20.88
CA ASP A 754 11.00 37.58 22.26
C ASP A 754 12.10 36.89 23.08
N LYS A 755 12.62 37.57 24.11
CA LYS A 755 13.79 37.10 24.86
C LYS A 755 13.47 36.03 25.89
N ASP A 756 12.18 35.74 26.12
CA ASP A 756 11.75 34.75 27.11
C ASP A 756 11.68 33.31 26.55
N SER A 757 11.89 33.12 25.23
CA SER A 757 11.73 31.81 24.56
C SER A 757 13.03 31.10 24.14
N VAL A 758 14.22 31.66 24.41
CA VAL A 758 15.50 31.07 23.99
C VAL A 758 16.29 30.58 25.20
N TYR A 759 16.10 29.31 25.56
CA TYR A 759 16.84 28.69 26.66
C TYR A 759 18.30 28.41 26.26
N THR A 760 19.24 28.81 27.11
CA THR A 760 20.61 28.33 27.03
C THR A 760 20.66 26.81 27.22
N LYS A 761 21.80 26.17 26.91
CA LYS A 761 21.94 24.71 27.09
C LYS A 761 21.64 24.28 28.54
N THR A 762 22.14 25.01 29.52
CA THR A 762 21.93 24.75 30.96
C THR A 762 20.47 24.95 31.40
N GLU A 763 19.77 25.96 30.88
CA GLU A 763 18.34 26.14 31.13
C GLU A 763 17.49 25.09 30.41
N THR A 764 17.93 24.65 29.23
CA THR A 764 17.32 23.53 28.48
C THR A 764 17.43 22.25 29.31
N ASP A 765 18.63 21.91 29.81
CA ASP A 765 18.86 20.73 30.66
C ASP A 765 18.03 20.80 31.97
N THR A 766 17.83 22.01 32.52
CA THR A 766 17.01 22.26 33.72
C THR A 766 15.51 22.12 33.45
N LYS A 767 15.02 22.64 32.31
CA LYS A 767 13.60 22.53 31.90
C LYS A 767 13.25 21.16 31.34
N LEU A 768 14.21 20.42 30.77
CA LEU A 768 14.04 19.02 30.43
C LEU A 768 13.89 18.16 31.70
N ASN A 769 14.68 18.43 32.75
CA ASN A 769 14.55 17.76 34.05
C ASN A 769 13.25 18.05 34.82
N THR A 770 12.46 19.04 34.40
CA THR A 770 11.18 19.45 35.01
C THR A 770 9.96 19.32 34.09
N LYS A 771 10.14 18.97 32.80
CA LYS A 771 9.09 18.49 31.90
C LYS A 771 9.17 17.00 31.56
N ALA A 772 10.24 16.30 31.95
CA ALA A 772 10.27 14.84 31.99
C ALA A 772 9.44 14.34 33.16
N ASP A 773 8.26 13.78 32.87
CA ASP A 773 7.43 13.10 33.86
C ASP A 773 8.09 11.80 34.31
N LYS A 774 8.61 11.79 35.55
CA LYS A 774 9.71 10.91 35.99
C LYS A 774 9.29 9.48 36.31
N ASP A 775 8.00 9.16 36.14
CA ASP A 775 7.41 7.85 36.45
C ASP A 775 7.23 6.94 35.21
N SER A 776 7.56 7.43 34.00
CA SER A 776 7.21 6.79 32.72
C SER A 776 8.37 6.27 31.87
N VAL A 777 9.63 6.49 32.26
CA VAL A 777 10.82 5.98 31.54
C VAL A 777 11.73 5.21 32.49
N TYR A 778 11.63 3.88 32.47
CA TYR A 778 12.55 3.01 33.21
C TYR A 778 13.85 2.81 32.43
N THR A 779 14.99 2.97 33.09
CA THR A 779 16.27 2.48 32.56
C THR A 779 16.26 0.95 32.50
N LYS A 780 17.21 0.37 31.76
CA LYS A 780 17.37 -1.08 31.67
C LYS A 780 17.51 -1.73 33.05
N THR A 781 18.37 -1.16 33.91
CA THR A 781 18.61 -1.63 35.28
C THR A 781 17.37 -1.51 36.18
N GLU A 782 16.56 -0.46 36.04
CA GLU A 782 15.30 -0.34 36.78
C GLU A 782 14.23 -1.32 36.27
N THR A 783 14.24 -1.62 34.98
CA THR A 783 13.39 -2.66 34.37
C THR A 783 13.76 -4.03 34.92
N ASP A 784 15.05 -4.37 34.94
CA ASP A 784 15.57 -5.62 35.53
C ASP A 784 15.22 -5.72 37.03
N THR A 785 15.32 -4.60 37.77
CA THR A 785 14.96 -4.52 39.20
C THR A 785 13.45 -4.71 39.44
N LYS A 786 12.59 -4.17 38.56
CA LYS A 786 11.13 -4.35 38.63
C LYS A 786 10.66 -5.73 38.12
N LEU A 787 11.47 -6.42 37.31
CA LEU A 787 11.24 -7.83 36.95
C LEU A 787 11.55 -8.75 38.14
N ASN A 788 12.69 -8.54 38.81
CA ASN A 788 13.10 -9.29 40.02
C ASN A 788 12.18 -9.10 41.23
N THR A 789 11.20 -8.18 41.19
CA THR A 789 10.18 -8.01 42.24
C THR A 789 8.80 -8.58 41.87
N LYS A 790 8.68 -9.35 40.79
CA LYS A 790 7.42 -10.05 40.42
C LYS A 790 7.50 -11.58 40.26
N ALA A 791 8.67 -12.19 40.48
CA ALA A 791 8.83 -13.63 40.73
C ALA A 791 10.22 -13.90 41.34
N ASP A 792 10.44 -14.82 42.28
CA ASP A 792 9.55 -15.56 43.20
C ASP A 792 10.42 -16.17 44.34
N LYS A 793 9.81 -16.56 45.47
CA LYS A 793 10.38 -17.24 46.67
C LYS A 793 11.30 -16.41 47.57
N ASP A 794 10.79 -16.13 48.78
CA ASP A 794 11.45 -16.51 50.06
C ASP A 794 10.60 -16.22 51.32
N SER A 795 9.34 -15.77 51.18
CA SER A 795 8.39 -15.64 52.30
C SER A 795 7.23 -16.65 52.26
N VAL A 796 7.55 -17.92 52.03
CA VAL A 796 6.61 -19.02 52.28
C VAL A 796 6.53 -19.23 53.80
N TYR A 797 5.44 -18.79 54.43
CA TYR A 797 5.19 -19.22 55.82
C TYR A 797 4.97 -20.73 55.85
N THR A 798 5.65 -21.43 56.75
CA THR A 798 5.34 -22.83 57.00
C THR A 798 3.94 -22.96 57.55
N LYS A 799 3.34 -24.15 57.40
CA LYS A 799 1.98 -24.42 57.90
C LYS A 799 1.86 -24.09 59.39
N THR A 800 2.85 -24.50 60.19
CA THR A 800 2.96 -24.23 61.63
C THR A 800 2.98 -22.74 61.98
N GLU A 801 3.70 -21.91 61.21
CA GLU A 801 3.74 -20.46 61.43
C GLU A 801 2.44 -19.77 61.03
N THR A 802 1.76 -20.30 60.02
CA THR A 802 0.42 -19.86 59.59
C THR A 802 -0.60 -20.16 60.69
N ASP A 803 -0.62 -21.40 61.18
CA ASP A 803 -1.50 -21.87 62.27
C ASP A 803 -1.25 -21.06 63.57
N THR A 804 0.01 -20.74 63.88
CA THR A 804 0.38 -19.95 65.06
C THR A 804 -0.08 -18.49 64.96
N LYS A 805 0.06 -17.86 63.79
CA LYS A 805 -0.41 -16.47 63.57
C LYS A 805 -1.93 -16.36 63.47
N LEU A 806 -2.62 -17.45 63.11
CA LEU A 806 -4.08 -17.51 63.10
C LEU A 806 -4.63 -17.63 64.54
N ASN A 807 -4.07 -18.52 65.36
CA ASN A 807 -4.50 -18.71 66.75
C ASN A 807 -4.17 -17.51 67.66
N ALA A 808 -3.11 -16.74 67.38
CA ALA A 808 -2.68 -15.61 68.21
C ALA A 808 -3.51 -14.32 68.07
N LYS A 809 -4.63 -14.35 67.34
CA LYS A 809 -5.53 -13.18 67.18
C LYS A 809 -7.01 -13.43 67.52
N ALA A 810 -7.31 -14.60 68.08
CA ALA A 810 -8.63 -14.90 68.62
C ALA A 810 -8.64 -14.78 70.15
N ASP A 811 -8.90 -13.58 70.67
CA ASP A 811 -9.66 -13.48 71.92
C ASP A 811 -10.58 -12.26 71.95
N ALA A 812 -11.63 -12.41 72.76
CA ALA A 812 -12.84 -11.61 72.89
C ALA A 812 -12.59 -10.10 73.14
N SER A 813 -13.52 -9.20 72.78
CA SER A 813 -14.95 -9.41 73.03
C SER A 813 -15.95 -8.61 72.19
N ASN A 814 -15.55 -7.61 71.39
CA ASN A 814 -16.56 -6.69 70.82
C ASN A 814 -16.23 -6.04 69.45
N VAL A 815 -15.55 -6.76 68.54
CA VAL A 815 -15.46 -6.36 67.12
C VAL A 815 -15.66 -7.60 66.25
N TYR A 816 -16.68 -7.60 65.40
CA TYR A 816 -16.77 -8.55 64.28
C TYR A 816 -15.91 -8.02 63.13
N SER A 817 -14.94 -8.79 62.64
CA SER A 817 -14.28 -8.46 61.38
C SER A 817 -15.27 -8.66 60.22
N LYS A 818 -14.96 -8.12 59.05
CA LYS A 818 -15.80 -8.34 57.86
C LYS A 818 -15.96 -9.83 57.54
N SER A 819 -14.94 -10.65 57.75
CA SER A 819 -15.03 -12.10 57.57
C SER A 819 -15.99 -12.77 58.56
N ASP A 820 -16.10 -12.27 59.80
CA ASP A 820 -17.01 -12.84 60.81
C ASP A 820 -18.47 -12.44 60.56
N VAL A 821 -18.68 -11.23 60.04
CA VAL A 821 -19.98 -10.80 59.50
C VAL A 821 -20.34 -11.67 58.31
N ASP A 822 -19.46 -11.77 57.31
CA ASP A 822 -19.71 -12.51 56.06
C ASP A 822 -19.92 -14.01 56.32
N THR A 823 -19.21 -14.63 57.28
CA THR A 823 -19.40 -16.06 57.65
C THR A 823 -20.72 -16.31 58.40
N LYS A 824 -21.14 -15.40 59.29
CA LYS A 824 -22.48 -15.47 59.92
C LYS A 824 -23.61 -15.12 58.95
N LEU A 825 -23.31 -14.42 57.86
CA LEU A 825 -24.25 -14.11 56.78
C LEU A 825 -24.39 -15.30 55.81
N ASP A 826 -23.29 -15.93 55.40
CA ASP A 826 -23.27 -17.17 54.59
C ASP A 826 -23.99 -18.34 55.25
N THR A 827 -23.97 -18.42 56.59
CA THR A 827 -24.66 -19.48 57.34
C THR A 827 -26.10 -19.13 57.72
N LYS A 828 -26.66 -18.01 57.25
CA LYS A 828 -28.04 -17.61 57.58
C LYS A 828 -28.84 -16.85 56.51
N ALA A 829 -28.29 -16.57 55.35
CA ALA A 829 -29.04 -16.05 54.20
C ALA A 829 -28.52 -16.67 52.89
N ASP A 830 -29.42 -17.33 52.15
CA ASP A 830 -29.14 -17.94 50.86
C ASP A 830 -28.73 -16.85 49.85
N LYS A 831 -27.42 -16.75 49.52
CA LYS A 831 -26.89 -15.68 48.65
C LYS A 831 -27.50 -15.68 47.24
N THR A 832 -28.18 -16.76 46.86
CA THR A 832 -29.01 -16.87 45.65
C THR A 832 -30.13 -15.82 45.61
N GLU A 833 -30.78 -15.52 46.75
CA GLU A 833 -31.89 -14.55 46.76
C GLU A 833 -31.42 -13.09 46.70
N LEU A 834 -30.27 -12.76 47.29
CA LEU A 834 -29.82 -11.36 47.38
C LEU A 834 -29.45 -10.78 46.00
N ALA A 835 -28.94 -11.60 45.08
CA ALA A 835 -28.71 -11.18 43.69
C ALA A 835 -30.02 -10.84 42.97
N THR A 836 -31.05 -11.68 43.12
CA THR A 836 -32.39 -11.41 42.57
C THR A 836 -33.09 -10.24 43.25
N VAL A 837 -32.99 -10.09 44.58
CA VAL A 837 -33.59 -8.98 45.33
C VAL A 837 -32.91 -7.65 44.99
N LYS A 838 -31.58 -7.62 44.83
CA LYS A 838 -30.90 -6.41 44.38
C LYS A 838 -31.29 -6.05 42.94
N THR A 839 -31.30 -7.03 42.02
CA THR A 839 -31.75 -6.81 40.64
C THR A 839 -33.20 -6.32 40.60
N ALA A 840 -34.08 -6.87 41.44
CA ALA A 840 -35.46 -6.44 41.57
C ALA A 840 -35.60 -5.05 42.21
N ALA A 841 -34.72 -4.66 43.16
CA ALA A 841 -34.70 -3.34 43.77
C ALA A 841 -34.19 -2.26 42.80
N ASP A 842 -33.13 -2.55 42.04
CA ASP A 842 -32.62 -1.67 40.99
C ASP A 842 -33.65 -1.55 39.83
N THR A 843 -34.35 -2.64 39.49
CA THR A 843 -35.48 -2.63 38.54
C THR A 843 -36.68 -1.85 39.08
N ALA A 844 -37.03 -2.01 40.36
CA ALA A 844 -38.15 -1.30 40.98
C ALA A 844 -37.85 0.20 41.14
N LYS A 845 -36.60 0.58 41.42
CA LYS A 845 -36.14 1.97 41.41
C LYS A 845 -36.24 2.56 40.01
N SER A 846 -35.71 1.89 38.99
CA SER A 846 -35.86 2.28 37.58
C SER A 846 -37.34 2.40 37.17
N THR A 847 -38.19 1.47 37.61
CA THR A 847 -39.64 1.51 37.36
C THR A 847 -40.31 2.68 38.07
N ALA A 848 -39.89 3.03 39.30
CA ALA A 848 -40.42 4.17 40.05
C ALA A 848 -39.95 5.52 39.47
N GLU A 849 -38.70 5.61 39.02
CA GLU A 849 -38.15 6.79 38.34
C GLU A 849 -38.81 6.98 36.97
N THR A 850 -39.03 5.88 36.23
CA THR A 850 -39.82 5.88 34.98
C THR A 850 -41.28 6.27 35.23
N ALA A 851 -41.94 5.69 36.23
CA ALA A 851 -43.32 6.02 36.57
C ALA A 851 -43.48 7.47 37.04
N LYS A 852 -42.49 8.02 37.76
CA LYS A 852 -42.45 9.45 38.09
C LYS A 852 -42.31 10.30 36.82
N THR A 853 -41.39 9.96 35.92
CA THR A 853 -41.21 10.67 34.64
C THR A 853 -42.48 10.62 33.79
N THR A 854 -43.18 9.48 33.78
CA THR A 854 -44.49 9.33 33.11
C THR A 854 -45.59 10.14 33.80
N ALA A 855 -45.58 10.27 35.13
CA ALA A 855 -46.54 11.11 35.86
C ALA A 855 -46.27 12.60 35.65
N ASP A 856 -45.00 13.02 35.64
CA ASP A 856 -44.56 14.38 35.35
C ASP A 856 -44.89 14.74 33.87
N ALA A 857 -44.70 13.82 32.93
CA ALA A 857 -45.08 13.97 31.52
C ALA A 857 -46.61 13.96 31.31
N ALA A 858 -47.35 13.10 32.01
CA ALA A 858 -48.83 13.11 31.98
C ALA A 858 -49.39 14.41 32.57
N LYS A 859 -48.75 14.95 33.62
CA LYS A 859 -49.08 16.27 34.15
C LYS A 859 -48.77 17.38 33.13
N ALA A 860 -47.59 17.37 32.50
CA ALA A 860 -47.26 18.32 31.44
C ALA A 860 -48.25 18.25 30.26
N ALA A 861 -48.71 17.05 29.88
CA ALA A 861 -49.74 16.86 28.86
C ALA A 861 -51.11 17.44 29.28
N VAL A 862 -51.54 17.24 30.53
CA VAL A 862 -52.75 17.84 31.09
C VAL A 862 -52.65 19.37 31.15
N ASP A 863 -51.51 19.90 31.60
CA ASP A 863 -51.25 21.34 31.64
C ASP A 863 -51.21 21.94 30.22
N THR A 864 -50.74 21.19 29.20
CA THR A 864 -50.76 21.58 27.78
C THR A 864 -52.17 21.54 27.17
N ILE A 865 -53.10 20.74 27.72
CA ILE A 865 -54.51 20.69 27.30
C ILE A 865 -55.32 21.87 27.86
N ALA A 866 -54.83 22.55 28.91
CA ALA A 866 -55.48 23.72 29.50
C ALA A 866 -55.34 25.02 28.70
N ASP A 867 -54.41 25.07 27.73
CA ASP A 867 -54.10 26.26 26.92
C ASP A 867 -55.25 26.59 25.93
N THR A 868 -56.21 27.36 26.43
CA THR A 868 -57.54 27.55 25.83
C THR A 868 -57.52 28.27 24.47
N GLU A 869 -56.43 28.97 24.13
CA GLU A 869 -56.32 29.69 22.85
C GLU A 869 -56.24 28.76 21.63
N LYS A 870 -55.59 27.59 21.73
CA LYS A 870 -55.38 26.69 20.57
C LYS A 870 -56.65 26.02 20.05
N ILE A 871 -57.71 25.97 20.85
CA ILE A 871 -59.00 25.39 20.44
C ILE A 871 -59.72 26.30 19.44
N ASN A 872 -59.64 27.63 19.62
CA ASN A 872 -60.35 28.59 18.78
C ASN A 872 -59.78 28.65 17.34
N THR A 873 -58.47 28.43 17.16
CA THR A 873 -57.85 28.39 15.83
C THR A 873 -58.36 27.22 15.00
N LEU A 874 -58.42 26.01 15.57
CA LEU A 874 -58.89 24.81 14.85
C LEU A 874 -60.36 24.88 14.42
N VAL A 875 -61.21 25.59 15.16
CA VAL A 875 -62.62 25.80 14.77
C VAL A 875 -62.71 26.69 13.51
N THR A 876 -61.79 27.65 13.36
CA THR A 876 -61.78 28.60 12.24
C THR A 876 -61.42 27.90 10.92
N ASP A 877 -60.43 27.00 10.93
CA ASP A 877 -59.99 26.26 9.74
C ASP A 877 -61.05 25.27 9.20
N VAL A 878 -61.90 24.72 10.09
CA VAL A 878 -62.94 23.74 9.75
C VAL A 878 -64.10 24.35 8.95
N ASP A 879 -64.44 25.61 9.18
CA ASP A 879 -65.52 26.27 8.43
C ASP A 879 -65.07 26.82 7.08
N THR A 880 -63.79 27.17 6.91
CA THR A 880 -63.23 27.50 5.58
C THR A 880 -63.21 26.33 4.60
N LEU A 881 -63.26 25.08 5.07
CA LEU A 881 -63.27 23.88 4.21
C LEU A 881 -64.65 23.48 3.68
N LYS A 882 -65.74 24.13 4.10
CA LYS A 882 -67.12 23.80 3.67
C LYS A 882 -67.68 24.74 2.58
N ALA A 883 -66.91 25.72 2.12
CA ALA A 883 -67.44 26.86 1.37
C ALA A 883 -67.45 26.73 -0.17
N ASN A 884 -66.78 25.73 -0.75
CA ASN A 884 -66.54 25.66 -2.20
C ASN A 884 -66.92 24.30 -2.84
N GLU A 885 -68.22 23.96 -2.85
CA GLU A 885 -68.77 22.98 -3.79
C GLU A 885 -69.40 23.70 -5.00
N GLY A 886 -68.65 23.84 -6.10
CA GLY A 886 -69.18 24.33 -7.38
C GLY A 886 -68.13 24.97 -8.30
N GLY A 887 -67.64 24.23 -9.30
CA GLY A 887 -66.69 24.75 -10.29
C GLY A 887 -65.97 23.71 -11.15
N GLU A 888 -66.56 23.36 -12.29
CA GLU A 888 -65.94 22.77 -13.50
C GLU A 888 -64.62 23.48 -13.92
N VAL A 889 -63.55 22.90 -14.52
CA VAL A 889 -63.10 21.54 -14.95
C VAL A 889 -61.54 21.53 -14.70
N ALA A 890 -60.64 20.54 -14.90
CA ALA A 890 -60.59 19.32 -15.72
C ALA A 890 -59.54 18.28 -15.20
N ALA A 891 -59.02 17.44 -16.11
CA ALA A 891 -58.05 16.34 -15.90
C ALA A 891 -56.59 16.74 -16.23
N PRO A 892 -55.53 15.97 -15.86
CA PRO A 892 -55.56 14.57 -15.37
C PRO A 892 -54.74 14.25 -14.10
N GLY A 893 -55.09 13.13 -13.46
CA GLY A 893 -54.27 12.45 -12.43
C GLY A 893 -55.03 11.31 -11.74
N GLU A 894 -54.67 10.06 -12.00
CA GLU A 894 -55.34 8.91 -11.34
C GLU A 894 -55.00 8.82 -9.85
N VAL A 895 -56.03 8.83 -9.00
CA VAL A 895 -55.90 8.55 -7.56
C VAL A 895 -55.99 7.05 -7.32
N LYS A 896 -54.89 6.43 -6.85
CA LYS A 896 -54.87 5.03 -6.37
C LYS A 896 -54.19 4.90 -5.00
N ALA A 897 -54.82 5.48 -3.98
CA ALA A 897 -54.46 5.24 -2.59
C ALA A 897 -54.83 3.81 -2.17
N ASN A 898 -53.85 2.90 -2.12
CA ASN A 898 -54.08 1.51 -1.74
C ASN A 898 -54.26 1.37 -0.21
N LYS A 899 -55.25 0.57 0.22
CA LYS A 899 -55.50 0.26 1.63
C LYS A 899 -54.50 -0.78 2.12
N ASN A 900 -53.50 -0.38 2.91
CA ASN A 900 -52.89 -1.21 3.97
C ASN A 900 -51.88 -0.42 4.82
N VAL A 901 -52.37 0.16 5.93
CA VAL A 901 -51.53 0.61 7.05
C VAL A 901 -52.03 -0.09 8.31
N THR A 902 -51.23 -1.02 8.84
CA THR A 902 -51.53 -1.72 10.09
C THR A 902 -51.25 -0.83 11.30
N GLY A 903 -51.99 -1.03 12.40
CA GLY A 903 -51.93 -0.17 13.59
C GLY A 903 -50.54 -0.08 14.24
N GLU A 904 -49.69 -1.08 14.03
CA GLU A 904 -48.27 -1.11 14.42
C GLU A 904 -47.47 0.09 13.86
N LYS A 905 -47.74 0.51 12.62
CA LYS A 905 -47.09 1.69 12.02
C LYS A 905 -47.55 3.01 12.65
N VAL A 906 -48.76 3.05 13.22
CA VAL A 906 -49.29 4.22 13.95
C VAL A 906 -48.74 4.25 15.37
N TYR A 907 -48.56 3.08 16.01
CA TYR A 907 -47.97 2.95 17.34
C TYR A 907 -46.53 3.49 17.39
N ASN A 908 -45.69 3.17 16.40
CA ASN A 908 -44.29 3.63 16.39
C ASN A 908 -44.19 5.13 16.10
N TYR A 909 -45.06 5.68 15.24
CA TYR A 909 -45.13 7.12 14.97
C TYR A 909 -45.50 7.95 16.20
N LEU A 910 -46.32 7.41 17.11
CA LEU A 910 -46.73 8.08 18.36
C LEU A 910 -45.73 7.90 19.51
N ASN A 911 -44.81 6.93 19.44
CA ASN A 911 -43.84 6.62 20.50
C ASN A 911 -42.39 7.04 20.18
N GLY A 912 -42.14 7.73 19.06
CA GLY A 912 -40.83 8.34 18.76
C GLY A 912 -39.78 7.42 18.11
N GLU A 913 -40.13 6.18 17.76
CA GLU A 913 -39.27 5.26 17.03
C GLU A 913 -39.47 5.42 15.52
N ALA A 914 -38.60 6.19 14.86
CA ALA A 914 -38.80 6.61 13.49
C ALA A 914 -38.52 5.50 12.45
N LEU A 915 -39.56 5.17 11.68
CA LEU A 915 -39.46 4.56 10.35
C LEU A 915 -40.30 5.35 9.35
N ALA A 916 -39.79 6.50 8.93
CA ALA A 916 -40.51 7.41 8.02
C ALA A 916 -40.23 7.07 6.55
N LEU A 917 -40.96 6.09 6.00
CA LEU A 917 -41.09 5.90 4.55
C LEU A 917 -42.28 6.73 4.02
N GLY A 918 -42.04 8.03 3.84
CA GLY A 918 -43.06 9.00 3.47
C GLY A 918 -43.37 9.04 1.97
N ALA A 919 -44.49 8.46 1.54
CA ALA A 919 -45.06 8.83 0.24
C ALA A 919 -45.35 10.35 0.20
N ASN A 920 -45.14 10.98 -0.95
CA ASN A 920 -45.27 12.43 -1.20
C ASN A 920 -44.20 13.34 -0.59
N SER A 921 -43.07 12.80 -0.09
CA SER A 921 -41.83 13.56 0.11
C SER A 921 -40.65 12.60 0.21
N ASN A 922 -39.65 12.72 -0.68
CA ASN A 922 -38.51 11.79 -0.81
C ASN A 922 -37.50 11.87 0.36
N ARG A 923 -37.95 11.82 1.61
CA ARG A 923 -37.15 11.89 2.83
C ARG A 923 -37.02 10.52 3.46
N ILE A 924 -35.91 10.25 4.14
CA ILE A 924 -35.66 9.01 4.87
C ILE A 924 -35.30 9.36 6.31
N ALA A 925 -36.10 8.92 7.29
CA ALA A 925 -35.72 8.95 8.70
C ALA A 925 -35.81 7.55 9.31
N MET A 926 -34.70 7.05 9.86
CA MET A 926 -34.56 5.69 10.39
C MET A 926 -33.79 5.70 11.71
N GLY A 927 -34.44 5.23 12.77
CA GLY A 927 -33.86 5.10 14.12
C GLY A 927 -34.40 6.13 15.12
N GLY A 928 -34.32 5.81 16.41
CA GLY A 928 -34.96 6.58 17.49
C GLY A 928 -34.56 8.05 17.49
N GLY A 929 -35.55 8.94 17.57
CA GLY A 929 -35.32 10.39 17.59
C GLY A 929 -34.73 11.02 16.32
N SER A 930 -34.46 10.27 15.25
CA SER A 930 -33.97 10.84 13.98
C SER A 930 -35.10 11.52 13.20
N SER A 931 -34.83 12.72 12.69
CA SER A 931 -35.77 13.64 12.06
C SER A 931 -35.22 14.21 10.75
N ALA A 932 -35.81 13.79 9.63
CA ALA A 932 -35.51 14.31 8.29
C ALA A 932 -36.67 15.24 7.85
N THR A 933 -36.42 16.55 7.85
CA THR A 933 -37.44 17.58 7.54
C THR A 933 -37.18 18.30 6.22
N GLY A 934 -35.92 18.49 5.83
CA GLY A 934 -35.53 19.10 4.55
C GLY A 934 -35.97 18.29 3.33
N THR A 935 -36.26 18.95 2.21
CA THR A 935 -36.65 18.23 0.97
C THR A 935 -35.52 17.32 0.50
N GLN A 936 -35.84 16.06 0.15
CA GLN A 936 -34.85 15.06 -0.26
C GLN A 936 -33.77 14.73 0.80
N SER A 937 -34.05 14.92 2.10
CA SER A 937 -33.07 14.68 3.16
C SER A 937 -33.09 13.27 3.78
N ILE A 938 -31.95 12.86 4.37
CA ILE A 938 -31.70 11.53 4.94
C ILE A 938 -31.19 11.68 6.39
N ALA A 939 -31.76 10.92 7.33
CA ALA A 939 -31.33 10.87 8.73
C ALA A 939 -31.35 9.42 9.23
N ILE A 940 -30.18 8.79 9.37
CA ILE A 940 -30.04 7.36 9.68
C ILE A 940 -29.16 7.17 10.92
N GLY A 941 -29.75 6.60 11.97
CA GLY A 941 -29.13 6.40 13.28
C GLY A 941 -29.99 6.98 14.41
N PHE A 942 -29.37 7.38 15.53
CA PHE A 942 -30.10 7.97 16.66
C PHE A 942 -29.98 9.50 16.66
N GLY A 943 -31.07 10.19 17.04
CA GLY A 943 -31.08 11.64 17.31
C GLY A 943 -30.68 12.60 16.18
N ASN A 944 -30.52 12.15 14.93
CA ASN A 944 -30.06 13.00 13.83
C ASN A 944 -31.15 13.99 13.41
N THR A 945 -30.82 15.28 13.26
CA THR A 945 -31.74 16.32 12.78
C THR A 945 -31.23 16.89 11.47
N VAL A 946 -31.95 16.64 10.36
CA VAL A 946 -31.56 17.06 9.01
C VAL A 946 -32.67 17.88 8.35
N SER A 947 -32.56 19.20 8.50
CA SER A 947 -33.48 20.20 7.94
C SER A 947 -32.99 20.84 6.64
N GLY A 948 -31.69 20.72 6.34
CA GLY A 948 -31.14 21.09 5.04
C GLY A 948 -31.78 20.30 3.90
N ALA A 949 -32.08 20.97 2.78
CA ALA A 949 -32.52 20.30 1.56
C ALA A 949 -31.35 19.47 0.97
N ASN A 950 -31.65 18.34 0.34
CA ASN A 950 -30.68 17.47 -0.35
C ASN A 950 -29.46 17.09 0.54
N SER A 951 -29.70 16.88 1.82
CA SER A 951 -28.67 16.72 2.87
C SER A 951 -28.83 15.38 3.61
N GLY A 952 -27.76 14.83 4.19
CA GLY A 952 -27.80 13.47 4.77
C GLY A 952 -26.90 13.23 5.98
N ALA A 953 -27.45 12.68 7.06
CA ALA A 953 -26.73 12.28 8.26
C ALA A 953 -26.74 10.77 8.50
N PHE A 954 -25.57 10.21 8.84
CA PHE A 954 -25.37 8.82 9.23
C PHE A 954 -24.56 8.76 10.54
N GLY A 955 -25.17 8.32 11.64
CA GLY A 955 -24.51 8.18 12.95
C GLY A 955 -25.37 8.63 14.13
N ASP A 956 -24.75 9.14 15.19
CA ASP A 956 -25.43 9.46 16.46
C ASP A 956 -24.73 10.57 17.27
N PRO A 957 -25.38 11.71 17.56
CA PRO A 957 -26.38 12.40 16.76
C PRO A 957 -25.71 13.48 15.90
N ASN A 958 -26.31 13.86 14.76
CA ASN A 958 -25.82 14.95 13.92
C ASN A 958 -26.91 15.98 13.65
N THR A 959 -26.55 17.27 13.59
CA THR A 959 -27.44 18.36 13.19
C THR A 959 -26.96 18.94 11.87
N ILE A 960 -27.80 18.93 10.83
CA ILE A 960 -27.48 19.48 9.51
C ILE A 960 -28.61 20.44 9.07
N THR A 961 -28.30 21.73 9.05
CA THR A 961 -29.20 22.78 8.56
C THR A 961 -28.80 23.32 7.18
N GLY A 962 -27.51 23.20 6.82
CA GLY A 962 -27.02 23.57 5.49
C GLY A 962 -27.55 22.66 4.39
N THR A 963 -27.78 23.22 3.20
CA THR A 963 -28.31 22.51 2.01
C THR A 963 -27.21 21.77 1.26
N GLY A 964 -27.50 20.63 0.62
CA GLY A 964 -26.51 19.83 -0.11
C GLY A 964 -25.43 19.18 0.76
N SER A 965 -25.64 19.09 2.08
CA SER A 965 -24.58 18.84 3.07
C SER A 965 -24.71 17.49 3.77
N TYR A 966 -23.59 16.84 4.09
CA TYR A 966 -23.58 15.45 4.54
C TYR A 966 -22.66 15.21 5.73
N ALA A 967 -23.09 14.37 6.68
CA ALA A 967 -22.30 13.92 7.82
C ALA A 967 -22.26 12.39 7.93
N VAL A 968 -21.08 11.84 8.17
CA VAL A 968 -20.87 10.45 8.56
C VAL A 968 -20.02 10.41 9.83
N GLY A 969 -20.63 10.00 10.95
CA GLY A 969 -20.04 9.99 12.29
C GLY A 969 -20.95 10.64 13.33
N ASN A 970 -20.39 11.14 14.43
CA ASN A 970 -21.15 11.42 15.66
C ASN A 970 -20.92 12.83 16.22
N ASN A 971 -21.95 13.47 16.77
CA ASN A 971 -21.90 14.82 17.37
C ASN A 971 -21.41 15.92 16.40
N ASN A 972 -21.76 15.84 15.12
CA ASN A 972 -21.43 16.91 14.15
C ASN A 972 -22.56 17.93 14.01
N THR A 973 -22.19 19.19 13.79
CA THR A 973 -23.12 20.30 13.49
C THR A 973 -22.71 20.96 12.18
N ILE A 974 -23.53 20.87 11.13
CA ILE A 974 -23.25 21.45 9.81
C ILE A 974 -24.28 22.54 9.50
N GLY A 975 -23.86 23.79 9.64
CA GLY A 975 -24.64 24.96 9.25
C GLY A 975 -24.43 25.39 7.80
N GLY A 976 -23.24 25.15 7.23
CA GLY A 976 -22.87 25.58 5.89
C GLY A 976 -23.37 24.66 4.78
N ASN A 977 -23.57 25.21 3.58
CA ASN A 977 -24.08 24.51 2.40
C ASN A 977 -22.97 23.77 1.62
N ASN A 978 -23.32 22.73 0.88
CA ASN A 978 -22.42 21.85 0.12
C ASN A 978 -21.25 21.28 0.97
N THR A 979 -21.45 21.11 2.27
CA THR A 979 -20.38 20.81 3.22
C THR A 979 -20.44 19.34 3.68
N PHE A 980 -19.30 18.65 3.58
CA PHE A 980 -19.19 17.20 3.75
C PHE A 980 -18.26 16.86 4.91
N VAL A 981 -18.77 16.18 5.94
CA VAL A 981 -18.02 15.79 7.14
C VAL A 981 -17.94 14.27 7.25
N LEU A 982 -16.71 13.73 7.23
CA LEU A 982 -16.41 12.34 7.59
C LEU A 982 -15.58 12.35 8.88
N GLY A 983 -16.28 12.34 10.02
CA GLY A 983 -15.67 12.60 11.32
C GLY A 983 -16.71 12.72 12.42
N SER A 984 -16.25 13.07 13.62
CA SER A 984 -17.08 13.25 14.81
C SER A 984 -16.68 14.52 15.56
N ASN A 985 -17.60 15.13 16.31
CA ASN A 985 -17.37 16.36 17.06
C ASN A 985 -16.89 17.54 16.20
N VAL A 986 -17.35 17.64 14.95
CA VAL A 986 -17.03 18.74 14.02
C VAL A 986 -18.16 19.77 14.01
N THR A 987 -17.82 21.06 14.04
CA THR A 987 -18.76 22.15 13.73
C THR A 987 -18.34 22.81 12.42
N ALA A 988 -19.21 22.78 11.42
CA ALA A 988 -18.95 23.22 10.05
C ALA A 988 -20.00 24.23 9.59
N ASN A 989 -19.80 25.49 9.96
CA ASN A 989 -20.69 26.62 9.65
C ASN A 989 -20.12 27.49 8.51
N VAL A 990 -19.47 26.84 7.55
CA VAL A 990 -18.88 27.41 6.34
C VAL A 990 -19.27 26.56 5.14
N ASP A 991 -19.46 27.20 3.98
CA ASP A 991 -19.92 26.56 2.76
C ASP A 991 -18.77 25.91 1.98
N ASN A 992 -19.11 24.93 1.13
CA ASN A 992 -18.20 24.17 0.26
C ASN A 992 -17.04 23.45 0.98
N ALA A 993 -17.15 23.19 2.28
CA ALA A 993 -16.06 22.62 3.08
C ALA A 993 -16.08 21.09 3.07
N VAL A 994 -14.92 20.46 2.94
CA VAL A 994 -14.75 19.01 3.16
C VAL A 994 -13.92 18.79 4.41
N VAL A 995 -14.47 18.09 5.40
CA VAL A 995 -13.84 17.93 6.71
C VAL A 995 -13.63 16.45 7.03
N LEU A 996 -12.37 16.06 7.20
CA LEU A 996 -11.95 14.69 7.43
C LEU A 996 -11.35 14.56 8.84
N GLY A 997 -11.89 13.60 9.60
CA GLY A 997 -11.43 13.24 10.94
C GLY A 997 -12.18 13.92 12.10
N ASN A 998 -12.04 13.31 13.29
CA ASN A 998 -12.69 13.77 14.52
C ASN A 998 -12.07 15.06 15.08
N LYS A 999 -12.91 16.01 15.52
CA LYS A 999 -12.52 17.35 16.02
C LYS A 999 -11.73 18.21 15.01
N SER A 1000 -11.83 17.94 13.71
CA SER A 1000 -11.26 18.83 12.69
C SER A 1000 -12.05 20.15 12.59
N THR A 1001 -11.37 21.24 12.24
CA THR A 1001 -11.97 22.55 11.96
C THR A 1001 -12.44 22.59 10.51
N ALA A 1002 -13.60 23.18 10.23
CA ALA A 1002 -14.07 23.43 8.87
C ALA A 1002 -13.54 24.76 8.33
N GLU A 1003 -13.04 24.77 7.10
CA GLU A 1003 -12.58 25.97 6.38
C GLU A 1003 -13.29 26.01 5.02
N ALA A 1004 -13.69 27.21 4.57
CA ALA A 1004 -14.44 27.38 3.33
C ALA A 1004 -13.62 26.99 2.08
N ASP A 1005 -14.28 26.40 1.09
CA ASP A 1005 -13.69 25.96 -0.19
C ASP A 1005 -12.43 25.06 -0.05
N ALA A 1006 -12.29 24.35 1.08
CA ALA A 1006 -11.08 23.61 1.44
C ALA A 1006 -11.34 22.18 1.94
N VAL A 1007 -10.33 21.30 1.77
CA VAL A 1007 -10.28 19.96 2.37
C VAL A 1007 -9.48 20.01 3.67
N SER A 1008 -10.17 20.16 4.80
CA SER A 1008 -9.55 20.15 6.12
C SER A 1008 -9.37 18.72 6.65
N VAL A 1009 -8.16 18.41 7.11
CA VAL A 1009 -7.79 17.10 7.69
C VAL A 1009 -7.50 17.16 9.20
N GLY A 1010 -7.70 18.31 9.86
CA GLY A 1010 -7.33 18.51 11.26
C GLY A 1010 -7.84 19.83 11.85
N SER A 1011 -7.21 20.28 12.92
CA SER A 1011 -7.44 21.58 13.56
C SER A 1011 -6.11 22.22 13.95
N ALA A 1012 -6.10 23.51 14.30
CA ALA A 1012 -4.90 24.16 14.84
C ALA A 1012 -4.45 23.48 16.15
N GLY A 1013 -3.18 23.06 16.23
CA GLY A 1013 -2.64 22.23 17.32
C GLY A 1013 -3.16 20.77 17.32
N GLY A 1014 -3.85 20.35 16.26
CA GLY A 1014 -4.43 19.03 16.04
C GLY A 1014 -4.28 18.57 14.58
N GLU A 1015 -3.19 18.98 13.93
CA GLU A 1015 -2.88 18.73 12.54
C GLU A 1015 -2.63 17.23 12.26
N ARG A 1016 -2.98 16.76 11.06
CA ARG A 1016 -2.75 15.36 10.65
C ARG A 1016 -1.78 15.26 9.49
N GLN A 1017 -0.91 14.26 9.56
CA GLN A 1017 0.00 13.89 8.48
C GLN A 1017 -0.79 13.20 7.36
N ILE A 1018 -0.90 13.85 6.19
CA ILE A 1018 -1.32 13.17 4.95
C ILE A 1018 -0.16 12.28 4.51
N LYS A 1019 -0.43 10.98 4.29
CA LYS A 1019 0.58 9.95 3.95
C LYS A 1019 0.24 9.26 2.64
N HIS A 1020 1.24 8.63 2.03
CA HIS A 1020 1.14 7.95 0.73
C HIS A 1020 0.79 8.87 -0.46
N VAL A 1021 1.05 10.17 -0.31
CA VAL A 1021 1.05 11.15 -1.41
C VAL A 1021 2.16 10.76 -2.40
N ALA A 1022 1.81 10.67 -3.69
CA ALA A 1022 2.75 10.39 -4.77
C ALA A 1022 3.61 11.62 -5.12
N ASP A 1023 4.52 11.49 -6.09
CA ASP A 1023 5.25 12.64 -6.62
C ASP A 1023 4.30 13.43 -7.55
N GLY A 1024 3.89 14.63 -7.11
CA GLY A 1024 3.04 15.56 -7.88
C GLY A 1024 3.70 16.05 -9.17
N ARG A 1025 2.89 16.37 -10.18
CA ARG A 1025 3.30 16.69 -11.56
C ARG A 1025 2.80 18.05 -12.03
N ASP A 1026 1.56 18.39 -11.69
CA ASP A 1026 0.94 19.65 -12.09
C ASP A 1026 1.05 20.67 -10.94
N ASP A 1027 1.00 21.97 -11.25
CA ASP A 1027 1.22 23.07 -10.27
C ASP A 1027 0.23 23.06 -9.07
N THR A 1028 -0.88 22.33 -9.20
CA THR A 1028 -1.91 22.17 -8.16
C THR A 1028 -1.81 20.86 -7.36
N ASP A 1029 -0.82 20.00 -7.63
CA ASP A 1029 -0.63 18.74 -6.91
C ASP A 1029 -0.03 18.94 -5.50
N ALA A 1030 -0.36 18.02 -4.59
CA ALA A 1030 0.23 17.98 -3.25
C ALA A 1030 1.69 17.50 -3.28
N VAL A 1031 2.63 18.41 -3.01
CA VAL A 1031 4.07 18.11 -2.93
C VAL A 1031 4.36 17.21 -1.72
N ASN A 1032 4.99 16.05 -1.95
CA ASN A 1032 5.42 15.17 -0.86
C ASN A 1032 6.86 15.47 -0.38
N LYS A 1033 7.24 14.96 0.81
CA LYS A 1033 8.55 15.24 1.43
C LYS A 1033 9.74 14.93 0.51
N ARG A 1034 9.71 13.86 -0.28
CA ARG A 1034 10.81 13.48 -1.19
C ARG A 1034 11.05 14.54 -2.27
N GLN A 1035 9.98 15.12 -2.81
CA GLN A 1035 10.09 16.19 -3.81
C GLN A 1035 10.73 17.44 -3.20
N MET A 1036 10.33 17.79 -1.97
CA MET A 1036 10.92 18.91 -1.22
C MET A 1036 12.39 18.64 -0.86
N ASP A 1037 12.72 17.45 -0.35
CA ASP A 1037 14.09 17.04 -0.06
C ASP A 1037 14.96 17.13 -1.33
N ALA A 1038 14.51 16.57 -2.45
CA ALA A 1038 15.22 16.62 -3.72
C ALA A 1038 15.37 18.04 -4.28
N ALA A 1039 14.40 18.93 -4.08
CA ALA A 1039 14.53 20.34 -4.46
C ALA A 1039 15.58 21.07 -3.60
N ILE A 1040 15.60 20.81 -2.28
CA ILE A 1040 16.59 21.36 -1.35
C ILE A 1040 17.99 20.83 -1.66
N ASP A 1041 18.16 19.52 -1.87
CA ASP A 1041 19.44 18.90 -2.18
C ASP A 1041 20.03 19.46 -3.49
N ASN A 1042 19.20 19.66 -4.52
CA ASN A 1042 19.64 20.27 -5.77
C ASN A 1042 20.00 21.76 -5.62
N ALA A 1043 19.27 22.51 -4.79
CA ALA A 1043 19.49 23.94 -4.59
C ALA A 1043 20.67 24.24 -3.65
N VAL A 1044 20.92 23.39 -2.64
CA VAL A 1044 21.97 23.58 -1.64
C VAL A 1044 23.24 22.81 -2.02
N GLY A 1045 23.13 21.51 -2.31
CA GLY A 1045 24.28 20.62 -2.53
C GLY A 1045 25.15 21.06 -3.69
N ASN A 1046 24.57 21.24 -4.88
CA ASN A 1046 25.30 21.65 -6.08
C ASN A 1046 25.99 23.02 -5.91
N ASN A 1047 25.27 24.00 -5.34
CA ASN A 1047 25.82 25.34 -5.11
C ASN A 1047 26.90 25.36 -4.02
N MET A 1048 26.80 24.54 -2.98
CA MET A 1048 27.86 24.41 -1.98
C MET A 1048 29.10 23.70 -2.52
N VAL A 1049 28.95 22.65 -3.35
CA VAL A 1049 30.08 21.98 -4.00
C VAL A 1049 30.81 22.92 -4.98
N GLU A 1050 30.08 23.62 -5.84
CA GLU A 1050 30.65 24.63 -6.75
C GLU A 1050 31.34 25.77 -5.99
N MET A 1051 30.73 26.26 -4.90
CA MET A 1051 31.34 27.26 -4.03
C MET A 1051 32.59 26.72 -3.32
N SER A 1052 32.61 25.46 -2.87
CA SER A 1052 33.80 24.82 -2.28
C SER A 1052 34.94 24.67 -3.27
N HIS A 1053 34.66 24.28 -4.53
CA HIS A 1053 35.67 24.26 -5.59
C HIS A 1053 36.23 25.66 -5.85
N ARG A 1054 35.36 26.66 -6.03
CA ARG A 1054 35.78 28.05 -6.26
C ARG A 1054 36.56 28.67 -5.10
N ILE A 1055 36.27 28.28 -3.85
CA ILE A 1055 37.06 28.66 -2.67
C ILE A 1055 38.43 27.96 -2.70
N SER A 1056 38.48 26.66 -3.00
CA SER A 1056 39.75 25.92 -3.08
C SER A 1056 40.66 26.43 -4.21
N ASP A 1057 40.10 26.75 -5.38
CA ASP A 1057 40.84 27.41 -6.46
C ASP A 1057 41.31 28.80 -6.07
N MET A 1058 40.49 29.56 -5.33
CA MET A 1058 40.88 30.86 -4.79
C MET A 1058 42.02 30.75 -3.77
N ASP A 1059 42.00 29.80 -2.84
CA ASP A 1059 43.08 29.55 -1.89
C ASP A 1059 44.37 29.12 -2.60
N ASN A 1060 44.28 28.19 -3.56
CA ASN A 1060 45.42 27.79 -4.39
C ASN A 1060 46.00 28.97 -5.18
N ARG A 1061 45.14 29.87 -5.68
CA ARG A 1061 45.52 31.09 -6.40
C ARG A 1061 46.14 32.13 -5.47
N ILE A 1062 45.59 32.34 -4.27
CA ILE A 1062 46.16 33.18 -3.22
C ILE A 1062 47.54 32.67 -2.82
N ASN A 1063 47.73 31.35 -2.67
CA ASN A 1063 49.04 30.78 -2.32
C ASN A 1063 50.07 31.04 -3.43
N LYS A 1064 49.70 30.83 -4.69
CA LYS A 1064 50.55 31.16 -5.85
C LYS A 1064 50.91 32.65 -5.92
N VAL A 1065 49.93 33.54 -5.71
CA VAL A 1065 50.12 35.00 -5.66
C VAL A 1065 50.99 35.42 -4.48
N GLY A 1066 50.83 34.80 -3.30
CA GLY A 1066 51.69 35.03 -2.13
C GLY A 1066 53.13 34.61 -2.39
N ALA A 1067 53.35 33.43 -2.98
CA ALA A 1067 54.67 32.92 -3.33
C ALA A 1067 55.36 33.81 -4.38
N GLY A 1068 54.63 34.24 -5.40
CA GLY A 1068 55.16 35.15 -6.42
C GLY A 1068 55.41 36.57 -5.89
N ALA A 1069 54.56 37.08 -5.00
CA ALA A 1069 54.77 38.37 -4.34
C ALA A 1069 56.03 38.35 -3.46
N ALA A 1070 56.27 37.25 -2.74
CA ALA A 1070 57.52 37.02 -2.01
C ALA A 1070 58.74 36.95 -2.97
N ALA A 1071 58.61 36.30 -4.13
CA ALA A 1071 59.66 36.24 -5.13
C ALA A 1071 59.98 37.62 -5.74
N LEU A 1072 58.96 38.44 -6.04
CA LEU A 1072 59.11 39.84 -6.47
C LEU A 1072 59.70 40.74 -5.37
N ALA A 1073 59.33 40.51 -4.10
CA ALA A 1073 59.90 41.24 -2.96
C ALA A 1073 61.40 40.93 -2.75
N ALA A 1074 61.86 39.74 -3.13
CA ALA A 1074 63.29 39.38 -3.11
C ALA A 1074 64.11 40.04 -4.23
N LEU A 1075 63.50 40.75 -5.20
CA LEU A 1075 64.21 41.43 -6.28
C LEU A 1075 64.82 42.76 -5.81
N HIS A 1076 66.05 42.70 -5.29
CA HIS A 1076 66.82 43.88 -4.91
C HIS A 1076 67.82 44.30 -6.02
N PRO A 1077 67.90 45.60 -6.38
CA PRO A 1077 68.90 46.10 -7.33
C PRO A 1077 70.31 46.10 -6.70
N ILE A 1078 71.27 45.44 -7.34
CA ILE A 1078 72.67 45.45 -6.92
C ILE A 1078 73.26 46.86 -7.11
N ASP A 1079 73.93 47.39 -6.09
CA ASP A 1079 74.50 48.74 -6.16
C ASP A 1079 75.83 48.76 -6.92
N THR A 1080 75.80 49.31 -8.13
CA THR A 1080 76.91 49.37 -9.09
C THR A 1080 76.86 50.68 -9.88
N ASP A 1081 78.00 51.06 -10.48
CA ASP A 1081 78.12 52.18 -11.44
C ASP A 1081 77.43 51.86 -12.80
N ASP A 1082 77.00 50.62 -13.03
CA ASP A 1082 76.41 50.17 -14.29
C ASP A 1082 74.96 50.62 -14.47
N LYS A 1083 74.64 51.08 -15.68
CA LYS A 1083 73.32 51.64 -16.02
C LYS A 1083 72.21 50.60 -16.06
N PHE A 1084 72.52 49.31 -16.11
CA PHE A 1084 71.56 48.22 -16.27
C PHE A 1084 71.99 47.02 -15.43
N THR A 1085 71.14 46.55 -14.52
CA THR A 1085 71.39 45.35 -13.71
C THR A 1085 70.18 44.42 -13.72
N MET A 1086 70.42 43.14 -13.42
CA MET A 1086 69.39 42.11 -13.35
C MET A 1086 69.45 41.40 -12.00
N GLY A 1087 68.29 41.13 -11.41
CA GLY A 1087 68.12 40.35 -10.18
C GLY A 1087 67.28 39.10 -10.41
N LEU A 1088 67.51 38.07 -9.59
CA LEU A 1088 66.69 36.87 -9.50
C LEU A 1088 66.14 36.76 -8.08
N GLY A 1089 64.87 36.39 -7.96
CA GLY A 1089 64.17 36.20 -6.70
C GLY A 1089 63.47 34.85 -6.63
N TYR A 1090 63.28 34.32 -5.43
CA TYR A 1090 62.54 33.09 -5.17
C TYR A 1090 61.62 33.31 -3.97
N GLY A 1091 60.41 32.76 -4.02
CA GLY A 1091 59.42 32.90 -2.97
C GLY A 1091 58.58 31.64 -2.80
N HIS A 1092 58.27 31.32 -1.56
CA HIS A 1092 57.41 30.21 -1.15
C HIS A 1092 56.35 30.72 -0.18
N TYR A 1093 55.11 30.27 -0.37
CA TYR A 1093 53.98 30.57 0.52
C TYR A 1093 52.96 29.42 0.44
N HIS A 1094 52.60 28.83 1.59
CA HIS A 1094 51.64 27.73 1.72
C HIS A 1094 51.67 26.71 0.55
N SER A 1095 52.80 25.99 0.45
CA SER A 1095 53.05 24.93 -0.54
C SER A 1095 53.15 25.37 -2.02
N ALA A 1096 52.92 26.65 -2.34
CA ALA A 1096 53.22 27.22 -3.64
C ALA A 1096 54.64 27.82 -3.68
N ASN A 1097 55.32 27.68 -4.82
CA ASN A 1097 56.67 28.17 -5.07
C ASN A 1097 56.68 29.00 -6.35
N ALA A 1098 57.44 30.09 -6.40
CA ALA A 1098 57.56 30.95 -7.57
C ALA A 1098 58.98 31.51 -7.71
N MET A 1099 59.38 31.81 -8.95
CA MET A 1099 60.64 32.46 -9.27
C MET A 1099 60.38 33.79 -9.97
N ALA A 1100 61.16 34.81 -9.64
CA ALA A 1100 61.04 36.14 -10.22
C ALA A 1100 62.34 36.61 -10.88
N MET A 1101 62.19 37.44 -11.91
CA MET A 1101 63.29 38.13 -12.59
C MET A 1101 63.01 39.63 -12.59
N GLY A 1102 64.01 40.43 -12.26
CA GLY A 1102 63.94 41.89 -12.23
C GLY A 1102 65.02 42.52 -13.09
N LEU A 1103 64.65 43.53 -13.88
CA LEU A 1103 65.55 44.39 -14.64
C LEU A 1103 65.49 45.81 -14.05
N PHE A 1104 66.66 46.39 -13.83
CA PHE A 1104 66.81 47.71 -13.21
C PHE A 1104 67.64 48.61 -14.11
N TYR A 1105 67.12 49.78 -14.44
CA TYR A 1105 67.78 50.76 -15.32
C TYR A 1105 68.02 52.09 -14.58
N ARG A 1106 69.28 52.50 -14.49
CA ARG A 1106 69.76 53.70 -13.79
C ARG A 1106 70.27 54.73 -14.80
N PRO A 1107 69.40 55.56 -15.42
CA PRO A 1107 69.84 56.60 -16.34
C PRO A 1107 70.65 57.72 -15.66
N THR A 1108 70.48 57.92 -14.35
CA THR A 1108 71.31 58.82 -13.52
C THR A 1108 71.53 58.22 -12.13
N GLU A 1109 72.50 58.73 -11.36
CA GLU A 1109 72.73 58.34 -9.96
C GLU A 1109 71.53 58.61 -9.01
N LYS A 1110 70.50 59.34 -9.46
CA LYS A 1110 69.33 59.72 -8.64
C LYS A 1110 68.01 59.13 -9.09
N VAL A 1111 67.95 58.43 -10.22
CA VAL A 1111 66.71 57.90 -10.79
C VAL A 1111 66.95 56.46 -11.23
N MET A 1112 66.15 55.54 -10.69
CA MET A 1112 66.13 54.14 -11.10
C MET A 1112 64.72 53.78 -11.59
N PHE A 1113 64.64 53.20 -12.78
CA PHE A 1113 63.46 52.49 -13.26
C PHE A 1113 63.63 51.01 -12.93
N SER A 1114 62.59 50.37 -12.41
CA SER A 1114 62.53 48.93 -12.19
C SER A 1114 61.37 48.32 -12.96
N VAL A 1115 61.58 47.10 -13.47
CA VAL A 1115 60.51 46.23 -13.96
C VAL A 1115 60.85 44.81 -13.56
N GLY A 1116 59.89 44.07 -13.00
CA GLY A 1116 60.09 42.69 -12.58
C GLY A 1116 58.85 41.85 -12.79
N GLY A 1117 59.03 40.54 -12.89
CA GLY A 1117 57.91 39.60 -12.98
C GLY A 1117 58.19 38.29 -12.28
N ALA A 1118 57.14 37.65 -11.77
CA ALA A 1118 57.18 36.32 -11.18
C ALA A 1118 56.44 35.32 -12.07
N PHE A 1119 57.01 34.11 -12.19
CA PHE A 1119 56.62 33.08 -13.14
C PHE A 1119 56.81 31.67 -12.51
N GLY A 1120 56.39 30.62 -13.23
CA GLY A 1120 56.64 29.21 -12.88
C GLY A 1120 55.62 28.57 -11.94
N ASN A 1121 54.68 29.33 -11.39
CA ASN A 1121 53.60 28.88 -10.49
C ASN A 1121 52.22 28.76 -11.18
N GLY A 1122 52.09 29.25 -12.42
CA GLY A 1122 50.83 29.35 -13.19
C GLY A 1122 50.04 30.65 -12.98
N GLU A 1123 50.44 31.53 -12.05
CA GLU A 1123 49.83 32.85 -11.79
C GLU A 1123 50.92 33.92 -11.92
N ASN A 1124 51.15 34.34 -13.16
CA ASN A 1124 52.21 35.29 -13.49
C ASN A 1124 51.87 36.70 -12.97
N MET A 1125 52.86 37.40 -12.43
CA MET A 1125 52.71 38.79 -11.96
C MET A 1125 53.82 39.67 -12.52
N ILE A 1126 53.55 40.96 -12.63
CA ILE A 1126 54.48 41.98 -13.13
C ILE A 1126 54.41 43.19 -12.18
N ASN A 1127 55.56 43.77 -11.83
CA ASN A 1127 55.65 45.10 -11.24
C ASN A 1127 56.49 46.03 -12.15
N ALA A 1128 56.28 47.32 -11.99
CA ALA A 1128 57.15 48.37 -12.52
C ALA A 1128 57.20 49.53 -11.53
N GLY A 1129 58.33 50.21 -11.43
CA GLY A 1129 58.54 51.27 -10.45
C GLY A 1129 59.53 52.33 -10.90
N ILE A 1130 59.47 53.49 -10.25
CA ILE A 1130 60.44 54.57 -10.39
C ILE A 1130 60.87 54.99 -8.98
N SER A 1131 62.16 54.85 -8.68
CA SER A 1131 62.75 55.19 -7.39
C SER A 1131 63.65 56.41 -7.53
N PHE A 1132 63.46 57.40 -6.65
CA PHE A 1132 64.22 58.64 -6.62
C PHE A 1132 65.13 58.68 -5.38
N ALA A 1133 66.43 58.91 -5.57
CA ALA A 1133 67.34 59.17 -4.46
C ALA A 1133 67.18 60.63 -4.00
N LEU A 1134 66.31 60.84 -3.02
CA LEU A 1134 65.98 62.16 -2.47
C LEU A 1134 67.15 62.80 -1.71
N ASP A 1135 68.10 62.01 -1.20
CA ASP A 1135 69.25 62.50 -0.45
C ASP A 1135 70.61 62.00 -1.00
N LYS A 1136 71.61 62.89 -0.95
CA LYS A 1136 73.06 62.61 -1.00
C LYS A 1136 73.77 63.67 -0.13
N GLY A 1137 73.42 63.72 1.15
CA GLY A 1137 74.01 64.58 2.18
C GLY A 1137 75.49 64.26 2.44
N LYS A 1138 76.37 64.74 1.54
CA LYS A 1138 77.84 64.80 1.68
C LYS A 1138 78.49 63.56 2.34
N GLY A 1139 78.25 62.37 1.79
CA GLY A 1139 78.90 61.11 2.20
C GLY A 1139 79.58 60.41 1.01
N PHE A 1140 80.88 60.16 1.15
CA PHE A 1140 81.81 59.58 0.16
C PHE A 1140 81.24 58.54 -0.80
N GLY A 1141 81.28 58.85 -2.11
CA GLY A 1141 80.92 57.93 -3.20
C GLY A 1141 81.35 58.46 -4.56
N THR A 1142 82.67 58.53 -4.79
CA THR A 1142 83.25 58.93 -6.09
C THR A 1142 83.25 57.75 -7.06
N SER A 1143 82.43 57.81 -8.11
CA SER A 1143 82.31 56.75 -9.12
C SER A 1143 83.64 56.45 -9.83
N LYS A 1144 83.75 55.24 -10.37
CA LYS A 1144 84.99 54.67 -10.94
C LYS A 1144 85.51 55.49 -12.13
N ALA A 1145 84.62 56.18 -12.85
CA ALA A 1145 84.95 57.11 -13.94
C ALA A 1145 85.48 58.49 -13.47
N ALA A 1146 85.25 58.89 -12.22
CA ALA A 1146 85.95 60.01 -11.60
C ALA A 1146 87.35 59.55 -11.12
N MET A 1147 87.44 58.35 -10.55
CA MET A 1147 88.71 57.78 -10.10
C MET A 1147 89.67 57.51 -11.27
N ALA A 1148 89.20 56.98 -12.40
CA ALA A 1148 90.01 56.78 -13.61
C ALA A 1148 90.55 58.10 -14.20
N ARG A 1149 89.74 59.17 -14.24
CA ARG A 1149 90.20 60.50 -14.66
C ARG A 1149 91.19 61.11 -13.66
N LYS A 1150 91.02 60.87 -12.36
CA LYS A 1150 92.00 61.29 -11.35
C LYS A 1150 93.31 60.52 -11.47
N ILE A 1151 93.28 59.21 -11.75
CA ILE A 1151 94.48 58.39 -12.01
C ILE A 1151 95.20 58.83 -13.29
N ALA A 1152 94.46 59.20 -14.35
CA ALA A 1152 95.05 59.76 -15.57
C ALA A 1152 95.73 61.12 -15.30
N ALA A 1153 95.04 62.04 -14.62
CA ALA A 1153 95.60 63.34 -14.23
C ALA A 1153 96.80 63.20 -13.27
N GLN A 1154 96.75 62.25 -12.34
CA GLN A 1154 97.90 61.92 -11.48
C GLN A 1154 99.05 61.27 -12.27
N GLY A 1155 98.77 60.61 -13.40
CA GLY A 1155 99.78 60.14 -14.34
C GLY A 1155 100.53 61.28 -15.03
N GLU A 1156 99.82 62.35 -15.41
CA GLU A 1156 100.41 63.59 -15.94
C GLU A 1156 101.16 64.37 -14.85
N GLU A 1157 100.59 64.49 -13.65
CA GLU A 1157 101.21 65.08 -12.46
C GLU A 1157 102.51 64.35 -12.07
N ILE A 1158 102.55 63.01 -12.16
CA ILE A 1158 103.76 62.20 -11.93
C ILE A 1158 104.80 62.38 -13.04
N GLN A 1159 104.42 62.69 -14.28
CA GLN A 1159 105.38 63.09 -15.31
C GLN A 1159 105.93 64.51 -15.05
N SER A 1160 105.08 65.45 -14.65
CA SER A 1160 105.51 66.80 -14.23
C SER A 1160 106.49 66.73 -13.06
N LEU A 1161 106.16 65.99 -12.01
CA LEU A 1161 107.03 65.77 -10.85
C LEU A 1161 108.34 65.05 -11.20
N LYS A 1162 108.37 64.21 -12.26
CA LYS A 1162 109.62 63.61 -12.77
C LYS A 1162 110.48 64.61 -13.53
N ALA A 1163 109.89 65.54 -14.27
CA ALA A 1163 110.62 66.63 -14.92
C ALA A 1163 111.19 67.61 -13.88
N GLU A 1164 110.37 68.01 -12.91
CA GLU A 1164 110.77 68.89 -11.80
C GLU A 1164 111.89 68.24 -10.94
N ASN A 1165 111.81 66.94 -10.65
CA ASN A 1165 112.91 66.22 -9.99
C ASN A 1165 114.19 66.09 -10.83
N ALA A 1166 114.11 66.21 -12.17
CA ALA A 1166 115.29 66.28 -13.03
C ALA A 1166 115.94 67.67 -12.95
N GLU A 1167 115.15 68.76 -13.01
CA GLU A 1167 115.65 70.12 -12.81
C GLU A 1167 116.21 70.33 -11.40
N ILE A 1168 115.55 69.81 -10.35
CA ILE A 1168 116.07 69.85 -8.97
C ILE A 1168 117.40 69.09 -8.85
N LYS A 1169 117.60 68.00 -9.61
CA LYS A 1169 118.91 67.32 -9.69
C LYS A 1169 119.98 68.18 -10.34
N GLU A 1170 119.64 68.90 -11.41
CA GLU A 1170 120.59 69.80 -12.09
C GLU A 1170 120.89 71.06 -11.25
N GLN A 1171 119.90 71.60 -10.54
CA GLN A 1171 120.10 72.67 -9.56
C GLN A 1171 120.98 72.20 -8.40
N ASN A 1172 120.79 70.97 -7.87
CA ASN A 1172 121.66 70.42 -6.84
C ASN A 1172 123.08 70.15 -7.35
N ALA A 1173 123.28 69.76 -8.61
CA ALA A 1173 124.62 69.66 -9.21
C ALA A 1173 125.30 71.04 -9.27
N LYS A 1174 124.59 72.07 -9.74
CA LYS A 1174 125.07 73.47 -9.76
C LYS A 1174 125.25 74.05 -8.35
N LEU A 1175 124.53 73.55 -7.35
CA LEU A 1175 124.72 73.90 -5.94
C LEU A 1175 125.96 73.21 -5.36
N ALA A 1176 126.26 71.97 -5.77
CA ALA A 1176 127.48 71.26 -5.40
C ALA A 1176 128.73 71.90 -6.02
N GLU A 1177 128.68 72.32 -7.29
CA GLU A 1177 129.75 73.14 -7.90
C GLU A 1177 129.95 74.46 -7.16
N ARG A 1178 128.87 75.11 -6.71
CA ARG A 1178 128.94 76.32 -5.88
C ARG A 1178 129.48 76.05 -4.48
N LEU A 1179 129.19 74.91 -3.86
CA LEU A 1179 129.81 74.50 -2.61
C LEU A 1179 131.31 74.29 -2.77
N ALA A 1180 131.75 73.53 -3.78
CA ALA A 1180 133.17 73.32 -4.07
C ALA A 1180 133.90 74.65 -4.35
N ALA A 1181 133.27 75.59 -5.06
CA ALA A 1181 133.80 76.93 -5.30
C ALA A 1181 133.78 77.87 -4.07
N ILE A 1182 133.08 77.50 -2.99
CA ILE A 1182 133.05 78.19 -1.70
C ILE A 1182 134.06 77.56 -0.72
N GLU A 1183 134.18 76.22 -0.68
CA GLU A 1183 135.21 75.50 0.07
C GLU A 1183 136.61 75.88 -0.44
N ALA A 1184 136.81 75.98 -1.76
CA ALA A 1184 138.02 76.52 -2.37
C ALA A 1184 138.30 78.02 -2.06
N LYS A 1185 137.40 78.71 -1.34
CA LYS A 1185 137.56 80.09 -0.86
C LYS A 1185 137.50 80.23 0.68
N LEU A 1186 137.27 79.14 1.40
CA LEU A 1186 137.24 79.07 2.87
C LEU A 1186 138.31 78.07 3.34
N GLY A 1187 139.58 78.43 3.10
CA GLY A 1187 140.72 77.54 3.27
C GLY A 1187 140.84 76.93 4.67
N LYS A 1188 140.77 75.60 4.72
CA LYS A 1188 141.20 74.69 5.79
C LYS A 1188 141.75 73.42 5.18
#